data_AF-A0A366CSJ2-F1
#
_entry.id   AF-A0A366CSJ2-F1
#
_cell.length_a   1.000
_cell.length_b   1.000
_cell.length_c   1.000
_cell.angle_alpha   90.00
_cell.angle_beta   90.00
_cell.angle_gamma   90.00
#
_symmetry.space_group_name_H-M   'P 1'
#
loop_
_entity.id
_entity.type
_entity.pdbx_description
1 polymer ?
#
loop_
_entity_poly.entity_id
_entity_poly.type
_entity_poly.pdbx_seq_one_letter_code
_entity_poly.pdbx_strand_id
1 'polypeptide(L)'
;MKLSLNNLMMICLALILSSCAATKKTDELNEWYFENQRQSVWQSSRIQSSFDKSHANYLTIQKLTKITESNSSHELIQTFGEMSQIKTDYSTRFKLYRTKAKTVRQIWRSTDKITEGEENWNTTNDFLTYSDQELAELDTLYNNYFLVEAKFNRILNSKEFSAYNRRLPKTTKAINNVLAEHERQQEKENYTLRFNDNVIAAMTRKLETTKYQFNDLLKLTDKDSLIEQQQRTLNRPKHLRRVRFELTSDTQRQLDTLLSQHINTHIVAAAQQYAKEIQSPRQASRELPLIDKKSKFKALYPYVSVDNRNTVNQAFQAKRSELFNQAIILPSQAGLTQIEQQGYQPTEQLKRRIQHHLAFTKQYKDLLDQPEIQQHLKQAQQQRIALLDQIKEQRLQMIRNAASFNELNFFYQEVVTKDDATTAPAMALKAAQKRTYQKVTEFKPTYSSTNLDVNSFNNANLALKTELTGLYLGDFSNSRLTPNTTLSSMLFSNYLKAYSNLCPQYLPKNKVPITKAVCEDKIITTNGWGQVVSRNCVKWADRPTGMYADPKLYQASIEQSRQAGLKLIGSALLSSDVTAKFSAFRDEQTLQSDMHKLIKNNQCSNAGLQRFEDNLYRFATKQSPLPLKSGTQLADLAVFYQADLNYQNINTQHLANALVKENARTWLMNRYSDGSLQVINTTSNPEDNSLKEILAGYRYGTAFGGGYNGKVRITFADRIPKCLYFADNRGSCRAASKIITNQYERGRYNK
;
A
#
# COMPACT_ATOMS: atom_id res chain seq x y z
N MET A 1 -54.91 -77.80 -97.31
CA MET A 1 -53.93 -77.14 -96.41
C MET A 1 -53.47 -78.14 -95.36
N LYS A 2 -52.34 -78.81 -95.58
CA LYS A 2 -51.72 -79.72 -94.59
C LYS A 2 -50.60 -78.96 -93.88
N LEU A 3 -50.93 -78.27 -92.78
CA LEU A 3 -49.91 -77.88 -91.81
C LEU A 3 -49.54 -79.13 -91.01
N SER A 4 -48.26 -79.50 -91.04
CA SER A 4 -47.74 -80.67 -90.34
C SER A 4 -47.77 -80.48 -88.82
N LEU A 5 -48.25 -81.50 -88.12
CA LEU A 5 -48.26 -81.64 -86.65
C LEU A 5 -46.86 -81.41 -86.00
N ASN A 6 -45.78 -81.47 -86.78
CA ASN A 6 -44.41 -81.21 -86.33
C ASN A 6 -44.12 -79.74 -85.96
N ASN A 7 -44.89 -78.75 -86.45
CA ASN A 7 -44.66 -77.34 -86.10
C ASN A 7 -45.38 -76.89 -84.82
N LEU A 8 -46.47 -77.56 -84.40
CA LEU A 8 -47.16 -77.23 -83.14
C LEU A 8 -46.43 -77.84 -81.92
N MET A 9 -45.80 -79.01 -82.09
CA MET A 9 -45.05 -79.66 -81.03
C MET A 9 -43.70 -78.97 -80.76
N MET A 10 -43.08 -78.33 -81.75
CA MET A 10 -41.88 -77.49 -81.55
C MET A 10 -42.18 -76.15 -80.87
N ILE A 11 -43.36 -75.55 -81.08
CA ILE A 11 -43.74 -74.31 -80.37
C ILE A 11 -44.13 -74.59 -78.91
N CYS A 12 -44.79 -75.72 -78.61
CA CYS A 12 -45.04 -76.13 -77.21
C CYS A 12 -43.76 -76.57 -76.47
N LEU A 13 -42.79 -77.22 -77.13
CA LEU A 13 -41.49 -77.50 -76.49
C LEU A 13 -40.65 -76.22 -76.28
N ALA A 14 -40.74 -75.22 -77.18
CA ALA A 14 -40.06 -73.94 -77.03
C ALA A 14 -40.68 -73.04 -75.94
N LEU A 15 -41.99 -73.15 -75.67
CA LEU A 15 -42.68 -72.43 -74.59
C LEU A 15 -42.52 -73.11 -73.21
N ILE A 16 -42.30 -74.43 -73.16
CA ILE A 16 -42.05 -75.15 -71.90
C ILE A 16 -40.57 -75.06 -71.47
N LEU A 17 -39.64 -74.80 -72.39
CA LEU A 17 -38.22 -74.61 -72.08
C LEU A 17 -37.82 -73.15 -71.79
N SER A 18 -38.76 -72.19 -71.81
CA SER A 18 -38.48 -70.74 -71.62
C SER A 18 -39.07 -70.11 -70.35
N SER A 19 -39.67 -70.89 -69.46
CA SER A 19 -40.16 -70.41 -68.14
C SER A 19 -39.33 -70.96 -66.96
N CYS A 20 -38.01 -71.00 -67.12
CA CYS A 20 -37.14 -71.13 -65.95
C CYS A 20 -37.22 -69.82 -65.17
N ALA A 21 -38.11 -69.77 -64.16
CA ALA A 21 -38.18 -68.65 -63.22
C ALA A 21 -36.77 -68.36 -62.72
N ALA A 22 -36.31 -67.11 -62.85
CA ALA A 22 -34.95 -66.77 -62.46
C ALA A 22 -34.79 -67.02 -60.95
N THR A 23 -33.81 -67.83 -60.56
CA THR A 23 -33.47 -68.06 -59.15
C THR A 23 -32.14 -67.40 -58.85
N LYS A 24 -32.06 -66.62 -57.77
CA LYS A 24 -30.80 -66.11 -57.22
C LYS A 24 -30.47 -66.89 -55.94
N LYS A 25 -29.28 -67.48 -55.87
CA LYS A 25 -28.82 -68.14 -54.63
C LYS A 25 -28.46 -67.08 -53.60
N THR A 26 -28.96 -67.24 -52.37
CA THR A 26 -28.69 -66.25 -51.31
C THR A 26 -27.22 -66.23 -50.89
N ASP A 27 -26.49 -67.34 -51.04
CA ASP A 27 -25.05 -67.39 -50.82
C ASP A 27 -24.27 -66.48 -51.79
N GLU A 28 -24.58 -66.55 -53.09
CA GLU A 28 -23.95 -65.70 -54.13
C GLU A 28 -24.28 -64.22 -53.89
N LEU A 29 -25.52 -63.90 -53.48
CA LEU A 29 -25.93 -62.54 -53.12
C LEU A 29 -25.22 -62.04 -51.85
N ASN A 30 -25.06 -62.90 -50.85
CA ASN A 30 -24.34 -62.57 -49.63
C ASN A 30 -22.86 -62.31 -49.92
N GLU A 31 -22.21 -63.15 -50.73
CA GLU A 31 -20.82 -62.97 -51.15
C GLU A 31 -20.64 -61.63 -51.87
N TRP A 32 -21.42 -61.37 -52.92
CA TRP A 32 -21.41 -60.10 -53.65
C TRP A 32 -21.61 -58.89 -52.71
N TYR A 33 -22.55 -58.98 -51.76
CA TYR A 33 -22.77 -57.92 -50.78
C TYR A 33 -21.56 -57.73 -49.86
N PHE A 34 -20.95 -58.82 -49.37
CA PHE A 34 -19.78 -58.74 -48.51
C PHE A 34 -18.60 -58.07 -49.22
N GLU A 35 -18.40 -58.36 -50.50
CA GLU A 35 -17.33 -57.76 -51.28
C GLU A 35 -17.52 -56.24 -51.44
N ASN A 36 -18.72 -55.82 -51.85
CA ASN A 36 -19.07 -54.41 -52.02
C ASN A 36 -19.06 -53.66 -50.68
N GLN A 37 -19.60 -54.27 -49.62
CA GLN A 37 -19.56 -53.70 -48.28
C GLN A 37 -18.12 -53.54 -47.79
N ARG A 38 -17.25 -54.54 -47.99
CA ARG A 38 -15.84 -54.48 -47.64
C ARG A 38 -15.15 -53.33 -48.36
N GLN A 39 -15.42 -53.14 -49.65
CA GLN A 39 -14.90 -52.02 -50.43
C GLN A 39 -15.37 -50.67 -49.88
N SER A 40 -16.67 -50.46 -49.68
CA SER A 40 -17.19 -49.17 -49.19
C SER A 40 -16.79 -48.87 -47.74
N VAL A 41 -16.68 -49.89 -46.87
CA VAL A 41 -16.12 -49.73 -45.52
C VAL A 41 -14.66 -49.28 -45.59
N TRP A 42 -13.87 -49.92 -46.46
CA TRP A 42 -12.47 -49.55 -46.66
C TRP A 42 -12.34 -48.13 -47.20
N GLN A 43 -13.13 -47.77 -48.22
CA GLN A 43 -13.19 -46.42 -48.78
C GLN A 43 -13.57 -45.38 -47.72
N SER A 44 -14.64 -45.64 -46.95
CA SER A 44 -15.09 -44.78 -45.85
C SER A 44 -13.99 -44.56 -44.80
N SER A 45 -13.33 -45.64 -44.38
CA SER A 45 -12.23 -45.57 -43.41
C SER A 45 -11.03 -44.79 -43.96
N ARG A 46 -10.71 -44.96 -45.24
CA ARG A 46 -9.63 -44.24 -45.90
C ARG A 46 -9.92 -42.75 -46.04
N ILE A 47 -11.14 -42.38 -46.46
CA ILE A 47 -11.60 -40.98 -46.52
C ILE A 47 -11.52 -40.36 -45.12
N GLN A 48 -12.04 -41.03 -44.09
CA GLN A 48 -12.03 -40.51 -42.72
C GLN A 48 -10.60 -40.27 -42.22
N SER A 49 -9.71 -41.25 -42.40
CA SER A 49 -8.30 -41.11 -41.97
C SER A 49 -7.57 -39.99 -42.71
N SER A 50 -7.80 -39.82 -44.02
CA SER A 50 -7.23 -38.70 -44.79
C SER A 50 -7.82 -37.36 -44.37
N PHE A 51 -9.11 -37.32 -44.09
CA PHE A 51 -9.82 -36.12 -43.69
C PHE A 51 -9.31 -35.60 -42.35
N ASP A 52 -9.14 -36.48 -41.37
CA ASP A 52 -8.61 -36.11 -40.05
C ASP A 52 -7.20 -35.51 -40.17
N LYS A 53 -6.35 -36.09 -41.02
CA LYS A 53 -5.01 -35.55 -41.31
C LYS A 53 -5.10 -34.17 -41.98
N SER A 54 -5.92 -34.03 -43.01
CA SER A 54 -6.08 -32.78 -43.75
C SER A 54 -6.69 -31.67 -42.89
N HIS A 55 -7.66 -32.02 -42.03
CA HIS A 55 -8.28 -31.12 -41.06
C HIS A 55 -7.27 -30.66 -40.00
N ALA A 56 -6.48 -31.59 -39.43
CA ALA A 56 -5.43 -31.21 -38.49
C ALA A 56 -4.36 -30.33 -39.15
N ASN A 57 -4.00 -30.58 -40.41
CA ASN A 57 -3.10 -29.72 -41.16
C ASN A 57 -3.71 -28.32 -41.38
N TYR A 58 -4.96 -28.25 -41.82
CA TYR A 58 -5.70 -27.00 -42.02
C TYR A 58 -5.74 -26.16 -40.73
N LEU A 59 -6.13 -26.76 -39.61
CA LEU A 59 -6.16 -26.09 -38.30
C LEU A 59 -4.77 -25.62 -37.84
N THR A 60 -3.73 -26.42 -38.11
CA THR A 60 -2.35 -26.06 -37.79
C THR A 60 -1.90 -24.84 -38.59
N ILE A 61 -2.20 -24.81 -39.90
CA ILE A 61 -1.89 -23.65 -40.75
C ILE A 61 -2.69 -22.43 -40.29
N GLN A 62 -3.99 -22.57 -40.06
CA GLN A 62 -4.86 -21.49 -39.57
C GLN A 62 -4.30 -20.83 -38.30
N LYS A 63 -3.84 -21.66 -37.35
CA LYS A 63 -3.21 -21.20 -36.10
C LYS A 63 -1.87 -20.50 -36.32
N LEU A 64 -1.05 -20.96 -37.27
CA LEU A 64 0.30 -20.44 -37.50
C LEU A 64 0.33 -19.16 -38.34
N THR A 65 -0.57 -19.03 -39.32
CA THR A 65 -0.56 -17.92 -40.27
C THR A 65 -1.44 -16.75 -39.83
N LYS A 66 -2.35 -16.97 -38.85
CA LYS A 66 -3.43 -16.03 -38.53
C LYS A 66 -4.17 -15.56 -39.78
N ILE A 67 -4.36 -16.48 -40.75
CA ILE A 67 -4.88 -16.27 -42.12
C ILE A 67 -5.32 -14.82 -42.37
N THR A 68 -4.37 -14.00 -42.84
CA THR A 68 -4.67 -12.72 -43.49
C THR A 68 -5.08 -12.99 -44.94
N GLU A 69 -5.87 -12.10 -45.55
CA GLU A 69 -6.49 -12.21 -46.87
C GLU A 69 -5.48 -12.37 -48.04
N SER A 70 -4.78 -13.51 -48.13
CA SER A 70 -4.00 -13.90 -49.31
C SER A 70 -4.82 -14.81 -50.21
N ASN A 71 -4.57 -14.74 -51.53
CA ASN A 71 -5.25 -15.59 -52.52
C ASN A 71 -5.04 -17.09 -52.21
N SER A 72 -3.84 -17.51 -51.79
CA SER A 72 -3.58 -18.91 -51.44
C SER A 72 -4.27 -19.34 -50.15
N SER A 73 -4.51 -18.42 -49.21
CA SER A 73 -5.31 -18.72 -48.02
C SER A 73 -6.78 -18.93 -48.37
N HIS A 74 -7.32 -18.15 -49.30
CA HIS A 74 -8.68 -18.34 -49.82
C HIS A 74 -8.82 -19.69 -50.53
N GLU A 75 -7.86 -20.03 -51.40
CA GLU A 75 -7.85 -21.33 -52.11
C GLU A 75 -7.73 -22.51 -51.14
N LEU A 76 -6.92 -22.38 -50.07
CA LEU A 76 -6.78 -23.40 -49.03
C LEU A 76 -8.11 -23.61 -48.27
N ILE A 77 -8.81 -22.53 -47.90
CA ILE A 77 -10.11 -22.57 -47.22
C ILE A 77 -11.16 -23.21 -48.13
N GLN A 78 -11.25 -22.77 -49.39
CA GLN A 78 -12.21 -23.30 -50.36
C GLN A 78 -11.99 -24.79 -50.59
N THR A 79 -10.74 -25.19 -50.86
CA THR A 79 -10.40 -26.59 -51.15
C THR A 79 -10.69 -27.48 -49.93
N PHE A 80 -10.38 -27.02 -48.71
CA PHE A 80 -10.75 -27.76 -47.50
C PHE A 80 -12.28 -27.86 -47.32
N GLY A 81 -13.01 -26.79 -47.64
CA GLY A 81 -14.48 -26.79 -47.65
C GLY A 81 -15.06 -27.83 -48.62
N GLU A 82 -14.54 -27.91 -49.85
CA GLU A 82 -14.91 -28.92 -50.85
C GLU A 82 -14.66 -30.35 -50.32
N MET A 83 -13.49 -30.60 -49.69
CA MET A 83 -13.19 -31.91 -49.07
C MET A 83 -14.20 -32.27 -47.98
N SER A 84 -14.56 -31.30 -47.13
CA SER A 84 -15.53 -31.50 -46.05
C SER A 84 -16.92 -31.84 -46.58
N GLN A 85 -17.33 -31.19 -47.67
CA GLN A 85 -18.60 -31.46 -48.34
C GLN A 85 -18.63 -32.89 -48.90
N ILE A 86 -17.63 -33.27 -49.72
CA ILE A 86 -17.55 -34.61 -50.31
C ILE A 86 -17.53 -35.70 -49.22
N LYS A 87 -16.77 -35.49 -48.14
CA LYS A 87 -16.71 -36.42 -47.00
C LYS A 87 -18.07 -36.58 -46.32
N THR A 88 -18.83 -35.50 -46.19
CA THR A 88 -20.19 -35.50 -45.61
C THR A 88 -21.18 -36.22 -46.51
N ASP A 89 -21.13 -35.95 -47.82
CA ASP A 89 -21.99 -36.60 -48.81
C ASP A 89 -21.74 -38.10 -48.89
N TYR A 90 -20.47 -38.52 -48.98
CA TYR A 90 -20.07 -39.93 -48.94
C TYR A 90 -20.58 -40.61 -47.67
N SER A 91 -20.36 -40.01 -46.50
CA SER A 91 -20.76 -40.61 -45.21
C SER A 91 -22.28 -40.77 -45.10
N THR A 92 -23.03 -39.78 -45.58
CA THR A 92 -24.51 -39.79 -45.58
C THR A 92 -25.05 -40.89 -46.48
N ARG A 93 -24.56 -40.94 -47.72
CA ARG A 93 -24.90 -41.93 -48.73
C ARG A 93 -24.53 -43.35 -48.29
N PHE A 94 -23.32 -43.54 -47.79
CA PHE A 94 -22.85 -44.83 -47.28
C PHE A 94 -23.67 -45.33 -46.08
N LYS A 95 -24.10 -44.44 -45.18
CA LYS A 95 -24.99 -44.79 -44.05
C LYS A 95 -26.37 -45.26 -44.55
N LEU A 96 -26.92 -44.58 -45.56
CA LEU A 96 -28.19 -44.97 -46.18
C LEU A 96 -28.05 -46.33 -46.87
N TYR A 97 -26.99 -46.53 -47.66
CA TYR A 97 -26.66 -47.80 -48.29
C TYR A 97 -26.60 -48.96 -47.28
N ARG A 98 -25.84 -48.79 -46.18
CA ARG A 98 -25.74 -49.80 -45.12
C ARG A 98 -27.08 -50.11 -44.46
N THR A 99 -27.93 -49.09 -44.29
CA THR A 99 -29.25 -49.26 -43.68
C THR A 99 -30.15 -50.11 -44.58
N LYS A 100 -30.22 -49.79 -45.88
CA LYS A 100 -30.99 -50.56 -46.87
C LYS A 100 -30.47 -51.98 -47.01
N ALA A 101 -29.15 -52.15 -47.09
CA ALA A 101 -28.54 -53.46 -47.23
C ALA A 101 -28.76 -54.36 -46.00
N LYS A 102 -28.79 -53.79 -44.80
CA LYS A 102 -29.12 -54.54 -43.57
C LYS A 102 -30.53 -55.13 -43.64
N THR A 103 -31.51 -54.36 -44.13
CA THR A 103 -32.89 -54.83 -44.31
C THR A 103 -32.95 -56.01 -45.27
N VAL A 104 -32.32 -55.88 -46.44
CA VAL A 104 -32.36 -56.93 -47.47
C VAL A 104 -31.60 -58.18 -47.04
N ARG A 105 -30.49 -58.02 -46.32
CA ARG A 105 -29.75 -59.16 -45.77
C ARG A 105 -30.54 -59.95 -44.71
N GLN A 106 -31.48 -59.34 -44.00
CA GLN A 106 -32.36 -60.08 -43.09
C GLN A 106 -33.27 -61.04 -43.85
N ILE A 107 -33.74 -60.62 -45.02
CA ILE A 107 -34.54 -61.46 -45.94
C ILE A 107 -33.69 -62.63 -46.45
N TRP A 108 -32.46 -62.37 -46.90
CA TRP A 108 -31.56 -63.41 -47.42
C TRP A 108 -31.12 -64.45 -46.38
N ARG A 109 -31.19 -64.12 -45.09
CA ARG A 109 -30.86 -65.07 -44.00
C ARG A 109 -31.96 -66.09 -43.73
N SER A 110 -33.18 -65.81 -44.17
CA SER A 110 -34.33 -66.69 -43.96
C SER A 110 -34.63 -67.63 -45.13
N THR A 111 -33.87 -67.55 -46.22
CA THR A 111 -34.11 -68.33 -47.44
C THR A 111 -32.80 -68.80 -48.09
N ASP A 112 -32.78 -70.00 -48.69
CA ASP A 112 -31.60 -70.54 -49.39
C ASP A 112 -31.48 -70.03 -50.85
N LYS A 113 -32.61 -69.63 -51.42
CA LYS A 113 -32.74 -69.02 -52.75
C LYS A 113 -33.94 -68.09 -52.77
N ILE A 114 -33.93 -67.15 -53.69
CA ILE A 114 -35.08 -66.28 -53.98
C ILE A 114 -35.45 -66.51 -55.43
N THR A 115 -36.69 -66.91 -55.65
CA THR A 115 -37.24 -67.22 -56.98
C THR A 115 -38.06 -66.06 -57.50
N GLU A 116 -37.97 -65.79 -58.80
CA GLU A 116 -38.82 -64.84 -59.49
C GLU A 116 -40.31 -65.11 -59.22
N GLY A 117 -41.03 -64.09 -58.74
CA GLY A 117 -42.43 -64.18 -58.31
C GLY A 117 -42.66 -64.26 -56.80
N GLU A 118 -41.62 -64.50 -55.99
CA GLU A 118 -41.70 -64.41 -54.52
C GLU A 118 -41.80 -62.93 -54.05
N GLU A 119 -42.48 -62.67 -52.93
CA GLU A 119 -42.63 -61.31 -52.34
C GLU A 119 -41.27 -60.59 -52.17
N ASN A 120 -40.25 -61.37 -51.82
CA ASN A 120 -38.89 -60.89 -51.58
C ASN A 120 -38.04 -60.69 -52.84
N TRP A 121 -38.51 -61.16 -54.01
CA TRP A 121 -37.79 -61.01 -55.28
C TRP A 121 -37.67 -59.56 -55.70
N ASN A 122 -38.79 -58.82 -55.72
CA ASN A 122 -38.81 -57.41 -56.11
C ASN A 122 -37.95 -56.56 -55.17
N THR A 123 -38.07 -56.78 -53.85
CA THR A 123 -37.25 -56.09 -52.86
C THR A 123 -35.75 -56.36 -53.05
N THR A 124 -35.39 -57.61 -53.40
CA THR A 124 -34.00 -57.97 -53.71
C THR A 124 -33.51 -57.30 -54.99
N ASN A 125 -34.31 -57.33 -56.05
CA ASN A 125 -33.94 -56.76 -57.35
C ASN A 125 -33.85 -55.22 -57.32
N ASP A 126 -34.76 -54.57 -56.61
CA ASP A 126 -34.74 -53.12 -56.37
C ASP A 126 -33.49 -52.71 -55.61
N PHE A 127 -33.10 -53.51 -54.60
CA PHE A 127 -31.86 -53.27 -53.87
C PHE A 127 -30.61 -53.50 -54.72
N LEU A 128 -30.57 -54.53 -55.56
CA LEU A 128 -29.44 -54.75 -56.47
C LEU A 128 -29.28 -53.55 -57.42
N THR A 129 -30.37 -53.11 -58.03
CA THR A 129 -30.39 -51.94 -58.93
C THR A 129 -29.95 -50.66 -58.19
N TYR A 130 -30.51 -50.42 -56.99
CA TYR A 130 -30.11 -49.31 -56.14
C TYR A 130 -28.63 -49.39 -55.76
N SER A 131 -28.14 -50.57 -55.39
CA SER A 131 -26.77 -50.80 -54.96
C SER A 131 -25.79 -50.54 -56.09
N ASP A 132 -26.06 -50.99 -57.32
CA ASP A 132 -25.19 -50.74 -58.47
C ASP A 132 -25.00 -49.24 -58.72
N GLN A 133 -26.10 -48.48 -58.71
CA GLN A 133 -26.07 -47.02 -58.84
C GLN A 133 -25.37 -46.35 -57.66
N GLU A 134 -25.72 -46.75 -56.44
CA GLU A 134 -25.19 -46.15 -55.21
C GLU A 134 -23.69 -46.40 -55.07
N LEU A 135 -23.21 -47.60 -55.40
CA LEU A 135 -21.80 -47.97 -55.36
C LEU A 135 -20.98 -47.20 -56.41
N ALA A 136 -21.50 -47.01 -57.62
CA ALA A 136 -20.85 -46.21 -58.65
C ALA A 136 -20.69 -44.73 -58.20
N GLU A 137 -21.71 -44.19 -57.56
CA GLU A 137 -21.71 -42.83 -57.03
C GLU A 137 -20.80 -42.69 -55.79
N LEU A 138 -20.77 -43.69 -54.89
CA LEU A 138 -19.82 -43.74 -53.78
C LEU A 138 -18.37 -43.80 -54.31
N ASP A 139 -18.12 -44.59 -55.36
CA ASP A 139 -16.80 -44.63 -56.00
C ASP A 139 -16.42 -43.28 -56.62
N THR A 140 -17.37 -42.61 -57.28
CA THR A 140 -17.20 -41.26 -57.81
C THR A 140 -16.83 -40.27 -56.70
N LEU A 141 -17.56 -40.26 -55.59
CA LEU A 141 -17.25 -39.42 -54.43
C LEU A 141 -15.89 -39.76 -53.80
N TYR A 142 -15.53 -41.03 -53.72
CA TYR A 142 -14.23 -41.48 -53.25
C TYR A 142 -13.10 -40.96 -54.14
N ASN A 143 -13.22 -41.10 -55.46
CA ASN A 143 -12.22 -40.62 -56.41
C ASN A 143 -12.11 -39.09 -56.37
N ASN A 144 -13.24 -38.39 -56.36
CA ASN A 144 -13.30 -36.93 -56.23
C ASN A 144 -12.63 -36.44 -54.94
N TYR A 145 -12.84 -37.13 -53.82
CA TYR A 145 -12.20 -36.77 -52.55
C TYR A 145 -10.67 -36.76 -52.67
N PHE A 146 -10.06 -37.81 -53.25
CA PHE A 146 -8.59 -37.88 -53.39
C PHE A 146 -8.04 -36.92 -54.44
N LEU A 147 -8.83 -36.54 -55.45
CA LEU A 147 -8.48 -35.46 -56.38
C LEU A 147 -8.41 -34.10 -55.66
N VAL A 148 -9.42 -33.77 -54.85
CA VAL A 148 -9.45 -32.53 -54.06
C VAL A 148 -8.37 -32.55 -52.98
N GLU A 149 -8.12 -33.69 -52.32
CA GLU A 149 -7.02 -33.84 -51.35
C GLU A 149 -5.65 -33.61 -52.02
N ALA A 150 -5.43 -34.12 -53.23
CA ALA A 150 -4.19 -33.87 -53.96
C ALA A 150 -3.99 -32.38 -54.25
N LYS A 151 -5.08 -31.66 -54.60
CA LYS A 151 -5.08 -30.20 -54.75
C LYS A 151 -4.76 -29.51 -53.42
N PHE A 152 -5.40 -29.90 -52.32
CA PHE A 152 -5.13 -29.39 -50.97
C PHE A 152 -3.67 -29.55 -50.57
N ASN A 153 -3.08 -30.74 -50.78
CA ASN A 153 -1.68 -31.01 -50.49
C ASN A 153 -0.73 -30.21 -51.39
N ARG A 154 -1.10 -29.92 -52.65
CA ARG A 154 -0.31 -29.04 -53.52
C ARG A 154 -0.28 -27.62 -52.97
N ILE A 155 -1.43 -27.10 -52.50
CA ILE A 155 -1.52 -25.77 -51.87
C ILE A 155 -0.64 -25.72 -50.62
N LEU A 156 -0.72 -26.73 -49.74
CA LEU A 156 0.14 -26.82 -48.53
C LEU A 156 1.64 -26.83 -48.85
N ASN A 157 2.03 -27.41 -49.99
CA ASN A 157 3.42 -27.47 -50.43
C ASN A 157 3.85 -26.26 -51.28
N SER A 158 2.95 -25.30 -51.54
CA SER A 158 3.30 -24.06 -52.22
C SER A 158 4.34 -23.26 -51.42
N LYS A 159 5.03 -22.33 -52.10
CA LYS A 159 6.06 -21.48 -51.48
C LYS A 159 5.54 -20.77 -50.21
N GLU A 160 4.28 -20.35 -50.22
CA GLU A 160 3.63 -19.62 -49.11
C GLU A 160 3.50 -20.46 -47.83
N PHE A 161 3.13 -21.74 -47.94
CA PHE A 161 2.90 -22.61 -46.77
C PHE A 161 4.07 -23.56 -46.46
N SER A 162 5.01 -23.73 -47.40
CA SER A 162 6.14 -24.66 -47.28
C SER A 162 6.98 -24.45 -46.01
N ALA A 163 7.09 -23.21 -45.51
CA ALA A 163 7.78 -22.88 -44.28
C ALA A 163 7.15 -23.54 -43.03
N TYR A 164 5.86 -23.88 -43.08
CA TYR A 164 5.12 -24.49 -41.97
C TYR A 164 5.06 -26.02 -42.04
N ASN A 165 5.47 -26.64 -43.17
CA ASN A 165 5.41 -28.10 -43.37
C ASN A 165 6.08 -28.91 -42.27
N ARG A 166 7.17 -28.37 -41.68
CA ARG A 166 7.88 -29.03 -40.56
C ARG A 166 7.05 -29.10 -39.28
N ARG A 167 6.05 -28.24 -39.12
CA ARG A 167 5.17 -28.14 -37.94
C ARG A 167 3.83 -28.87 -38.12
N LEU A 168 3.54 -29.38 -39.32
CA LEU A 168 2.33 -30.17 -39.56
C LEU A 168 2.36 -31.50 -38.78
N PRO A 169 1.23 -31.95 -38.21
CA PRO A 169 1.15 -33.20 -37.47
C PRO A 169 1.41 -34.40 -38.40
N LYS A 170 2.45 -35.19 -38.11
CA LYS A 170 2.85 -36.34 -38.95
C LYS A 170 2.34 -37.69 -38.46
N THR A 171 1.98 -37.80 -37.18
CA THR A 171 1.55 -39.07 -36.56
C THR A 171 0.07 -39.01 -36.22
N THR A 172 -0.61 -40.16 -36.19
CA THR A 172 -2.03 -40.26 -35.78
C THR A 172 -2.28 -39.63 -34.41
N LYS A 173 -1.35 -39.81 -33.46
CA LYS A 173 -1.42 -39.17 -32.14
C LYS A 173 -1.36 -37.64 -32.24
N ALA A 174 -0.48 -37.08 -33.07
CA ALA A 174 -0.38 -35.64 -33.27
C ALA A 174 -1.63 -35.07 -33.95
N ILE A 175 -2.18 -35.78 -34.94
CA ILE A 175 -3.44 -35.43 -35.61
C ILE A 175 -4.58 -35.35 -34.60
N ASN A 176 -4.80 -36.43 -33.84
CA ASN A 176 -5.87 -36.48 -32.84
C ASN A 176 -5.71 -35.41 -31.75
N ASN A 177 -4.47 -35.08 -31.37
CA ASN A 177 -4.22 -34.00 -30.42
C ASN A 177 -4.66 -32.63 -30.95
N VAL A 178 -4.38 -32.32 -32.22
CA VAL A 178 -4.79 -31.05 -32.85
C VAL A 178 -6.31 -30.97 -32.95
N LEU A 179 -6.96 -32.05 -33.39
CA LEU A 179 -8.43 -32.10 -33.49
C LEU A 179 -9.09 -31.95 -32.11
N ALA A 180 -8.64 -32.71 -31.10
CA ALA A 180 -9.14 -32.60 -29.74
C ALA A 180 -8.82 -31.25 -29.07
N GLU A 181 -7.74 -30.57 -29.46
CA GLU A 181 -7.48 -29.19 -29.04
C GLU A 181 -8.51 -28.23 -29.65
N HIS A 182 -8.81 -28.36 -30.94
CA HIS A 182 -9.79 -27.53 -31.62
C HIS A 182 -11.21 -27.73 -31.10
N GLU A 183 -11.66 -28.97 -30.89
CA GLU A 183 -12.96 -29.27 -30.29
C GLU A 183 -13.09 -28.66 -28.88
N ARG A 184 -12.05 -28.80 -28.04
CA ARG A 184 -12.01 -28.17 -26.71
C ARG A 184 -12.08 -26.66 -26.79
N GLN A 185 -11.51 -26.04 -27.82
CA GLN A 185 -11.55 -24.60 -28.03
C GLN A 185 -12.95 -24.14 -28.47
N GLN A 186 -13.59 -24.82 -29.42
CA GLN A 186 -14.97 -24.54 -29.82
C GLN A 186 -15.95 -24.73 -28.66
N GLU A 187 -15.79 -25.79 -27.87
CA GLU A 187 -16.62 -26.04 -26.69
C GLU A 187 -16.43 -24.94 -25.63
N LYS A 188 -15.20 -24.48 -25.44
CA LYS A 188 -14.88 -23.33 -24.57
C LYS A 188 -15.54 -22.04 -25.07
N GLU A 189 -15.51 -21.77 -26.37
CA GLU A 189 -16.16 -20.58 -26.98
C GLU A 189 -17.68 -20.64 -26.82
N ASN A 190 -18.30 -21.76 -27.17
CA ASN A 190 -19.74 -21.99 -27.00
C ASN A 190 -20.18 -21.92 -25.54
N TYR A 191 -19.35 -22.45 -24.62
CA TYR A 191 -19.60 -22.30 -23.19
C TYR A 191 -19.48 -20.84 -22.74
N THR A 192 -18.49 -20.09 -23.26
CA THR A 192 -18.31 -18.67 -22.95
C THR A 192 -19.54 -17.87 -23.38
N LEU A 193 -20.06 -18.07 -24.59
CA LEU A 193 -21.28 -17.39 -25.07
C LEU A 193 -22.47 -17.67 -24.14
N ARG A 194 -22.78 -18.93 -23.87
CA ARG A 194 -23.85 -19.31 -22.93
C ARG A 194 -23.63 -18.74 -21.53
N PHE A 195 -22.40 -18.70 -21.05
CA PHE A 195 -22.08 -18.11 -19.76
C PHE A 195 -22.40 -16.62 -19.72
N ASN A 196 -22.01 -15.88 -20.76
CA ASN A 196 -22.30 -14.45 -20.89
C ASN A 196 -23.82 -14.18 -20.95
N ASP A 197 -24.57 -14.94 -21.76
CA ASP A 197 -26.03 -14.81 -21.87
C ASP A 197 -26.73 -15.05 -20.53
N ASN A 198 -26.28 -16.08 -19.78
CA ASN A 198 -26.84 -16.38 -18.47
C ASN A 198 -26.53 -15.30 -17.43
N VAL A 199 -25.36 -14.66 -17.50
CA VAL A 199 -25.04 -13.53 -16.62
C VAL A 199 -25.97 -12.34 -16.91
N ILE A 200 -26.24 -12.02 -18.18
CA ILE A 200 -27.19 -10.97 -18.55
C ILE A 200 -28.59 -11.32 -18.05
N ALA A 201 -29.10 -12.51 -18.37
CA ALA A 201 -30.43 -12.94 -17.93
C ALA A 201 -30.57 -12.97 -16.39
N ALA A 202 -29.52 -13.37 -15.67
CA ALA A 202 -29.51 -13.35 -14.21
C ALA A 202 -29.49 -11.92 -13.66
N MET A 203 -28.74 -11.00 -14.27
CA MET A 203 -28.79 -9.59 -13.88
C MET A 203 -30.18 -9.01 -14.13
N THR A 204 -30.78 -9.23 -15.30
CA THR A 204 -32.14 -8.74 -15.62
C THR A 204 -33.16 -9.17 -14.56
N ARG A 205 -33.18 -10.47 -14.20
CA ARG A 205 -34.04 -10.96 -13.10
C ARG A 205 -33.73 -10.34 -11.73
N LYS A 206 -32.44 -10.10 -11.44
CA LYS A 206 -32.02 -9.42 -10.20
C LYS A 206 -32.52 -7.98 -10.18
N LEU A 207 -32.49 -7.26 -11.31
CA LEU A 207 -33.02 -5.90 -11.42
C LEU A 207 -34.54 -5.86 -11.22
N GLU A 208 -35.29 -6.81 -11.78
CA GLU A 208 -36.75 -6.92 -11.61
C GLU A 208 -37.18 -7.18 -10.16
N THR A 209 -36.34 -7.86 -9.38
CA THR A 209 -36.65 -8.26 -7.99
C THR A 209 -36.03 -7.37 -6.92
N THR A 210 -35.18 -6.42 -7.31
CA THR A 210 -34.48 -5.55 -6.36
C THR A 210 -35.44 -4.54 -5.74
N LYS A 211 -35.49 -4.51 -4.42
CA LYS A 211 -36.20 -3.46 -3.68
C LYS A 211 -35.47 -2.14 -3.91
N TYR A 212 -36.19 -1.07 -4.22
CA TYR A 212 -35.63 0.25 -4.54
C TYR A 212 -35.05 1.00 -3.33
N GLN A 213 -34.41 0.27 -2.40
CA GLN A 213 -33.69 0.81 -1.26
C GLN A 213 -32.24 1.12 -1.66
N PHE A 214 -31.66 2.17 -1.07
CA PHE A 214 -30.32 2.66 -1.45
C PHE A 214 -29.22 1.58 -1.32
N ASN A 215 -29.26 0.81 -0.22
CA ASN A 215 -28.29 -0.27 0.01
C ASN A 215 -28.45 -1.44 -0.98
N ASP A 216 -29.66 -1.69 -1.49
CA ASP A 216 -29.88 -2.75 -2.46
C ASP A 216 -29.42 -2.31 -3.86
N LEU A 217 -29.61 -1.04 -4.23
CA LEU A 217 -28.99 -0.46 -5.43
C LEU A 217 -27.46 -0.51 -5.36
N LEU A 218 -26.86 -0.31 -4.19
CA LEU A 218 -25.41 -0.48 -4.01
C LEU A 218 -24.99 -1.95 -4.23
N LYS A 219 -25.74 -2.93 -3.72
CA LYS A 219 -25.45 -4.37 -3.93
C LYS A 219 -25.59 -4.81 -5.39
N LEU A 220 -26.37 -4.11 -6.22
CA LEU A 220 -26.45 -4.39 -7.65
C LEU A 220 -25.13 -4.14 -8.38
N THR A 221 -24.28 -3.24 -7.85
CA THR A 221 -22.98 -2.91 -8.44
C THR A 221 -21.91 -4.01 -8.25
N ASP A 222 -22.16 -4.97 -7.36
CA ASP A 222 -21.29 -6.15 -7.14
C ASP A 222 -21.55 -7.22 -8.21
N LYS A 223 -20.93 -7.01 -9.38
CA LYS A 223 -20.99 -7.93 -10.51
C LYS A 223 -20.22 -9.22 -10.25
N ASP A 224 -19.15 -9.15 -9.47
CA ASP A 224 -18.26 -10.29 -9.24
C ASP A 224 -19.00 -11.42 -8.52
N SER A 225 -19.82 -11.07 -7.52
CA SER A 225 -20.69 -12.03 -6.85
C SER A 225 -21.68 -12.72 -7.81
N LEU A 226 -22.28 -11.97 -8.75
CA LEU A 226 -23.17 -12.54 -9.77
C LEU A 226 -22.41 -13.46 -10.74
N ILE A 227 -21.25 -13.02 -11.22
CA ILE A 227 -20.38 -13.79 -12.11
C ILE A 227 -19.98 -15.10 -11.43
N GLU A 228 -19.55 -15.06 -10.18
CA GLU A 228 -19.19 -16.26 -9.41
C GLU A 228 -20.38 -17.20 -9.19
N GLN A 229 -21.57 -16.66 -8.91
CA GLN A 229 -22.78 -17.47 -8.78
C GLN A 229 -23.11 -18.20 -10.08
N GLN A 230 -23.12 -17.49 -11.22
CA GLN A 230 -23.41 -18.10 -12.53
C GLN A 230 -22.33 -19.09 -12.95
N GLN A 231 -21.10 -18.83 -12.54
CA GLN A 231 -19.99 -19.74 -12.75
C GLN A 231 -20.22 -21.10 -12.06
N ARG A 232 -20.90 -21.14 -10.91
CA ARG A 232 -21.17 -22.37 -10.14
C ARG A 232 -22.42 -23.11 -10.63
N THR A 233 -23.43 -22.39 -11.13
CA THR A 233 -24.72 -22.98 -11.53
C THR A 233 -24.69 -23.61 -12.92
N LEU A 234 -23.86 -23.10 -13.83
CA LEU A 234 -23.76 -23.65 -15.18
C LEU A 234 -23.05 -25.00 -15.22
N ASN A 235 -23.68 -25.98 -15.87
CA ASN A 235 -23.12 -27.32 -16.05
C ASN A 235 -21.85 -27.26 -16.91
N ARG A 236 -20.70 -27.38 -16.26
CA ARG A 236 -19.37 -27.34 -16.89
C ARG A 236 -18.92 -28.72 -17.40
N PRO A 237 -18.48 -28.81 -18.67
CA PRO A 237 -17.71 -29.96 -19.15
C PRO A 237 -16.50 -30.22 -18.25
N LYS A 238 -16.14 -31.50 -18.05
CA LYS A 238 -15.08 -31.91 -17.10
C LYS A 238 -13.75 -31.19 -17.34
N HIS A 239 -13.35 -30.99 -18.59
CA HIS A 239 -12.09 -30.34 -18.96
C HIS A 239 -12.10 -28.81 -18.78
N LEU A 240 -13.27 -28.18 -18.59
CA LEU A 240 -13.41 -26.73 -18.36
C LEU A 240 -13.60 -26.38 -16.87
N ARG A 241 -13.68 -27.37 -15.97
CA ARG A 241 -13.93 -27.13 -14.53
C ARG A 241 -12.92 -26.19 -13.86
N ARG A 242 -11.68 -26.18 -14.33
CA ARG A 242 -10.59 -25.33 -13.81
C ARG A 242 -10.44 -24.00 -14.55
N VAL A 243 -11.22 -23.76 -15.61
CA VAL A 243 -11.15 -22.52 -16.39
C VAL A 243 -12.04 -21.48 -15.72
N ARG A 244 -11.48 -20.30 -15.41
CA ARG A 244 -12.24 -19.12 -15.01
C ARG A 244 -12.70 -18.42 -16.30
N PHE A 245 -14.00 -18.18 -16.41
CA PHE A 245 -14.58 -17.50 -17.56
C PHE A 245 -14.79 -16.03 -17.24
N GLU A 246 -14.30 -15.17 -18.13
CA GLU A 246 -14.47 -13.73 -18.03
C GLU A 246 -15.61 -13.27 -18.94
N LEU A 247 -16.23 -12.16 -18.59
CA LEU A 247 -17.24 -11.54 -19.45
C LEU A 247 -16.56 -10.94 -20.68
N THR A 248 -17.18 -11.11 -21.85
CA THR A 248 -16.74 -10.41 -23.07
C THR A 248 -16.93 -8.91 -22.91
N SER A 249 -16.18 -8.10 -23.66
CA SER A 249 -16.30 -6.64 -23.63
C SER A 249 -17.72 -6.16 -23.96
N ASP A 250 -18.41 -6.84 -24.88
CA ASP A 250 -19.79 -6.50 -25.26
C ASP A 250 -20.77 -6.85 -24.13
N THR A 251 -20.61 -8.00 -23.49
CA THR A 251 -21.41 -8.38 -22.32
C THR A 251 -21.18 -7.43 -21.14
N GLN A 252 -19.94 -7.01 -20.89
CA GLN A 252 -19.64 -6.01 -19.87
C GLN A 252 -20.37 -4.69 -20.18
N ARG A 253 -20.32 -4.22 -21.42
CA ARG A 253 -21.03 -3.01 -21.86
C ARG A 253 -22.54 -3.12 -21.70
N GLN A 254 -23.14 -4.24 -22.11
CA GLN A 254 -24.57 -4.48 -21.92
C GLN A 254 -24.95 -4.47 -20.43
N LEU A 255 -24.14 -5.10 -19.58
CA LEU A 255 -24.35 -5.12 -18.14
C LEU A 255 -24.23 -3.71 -17.53
N ASP A 256 -23.27 -2.91 -17.97
CA ASP A 256 -23.10 -1.51 -17.60
C ASP A 256 -24.32 -0.67 -17.99
N THR A 257 -24.85 -0.87 -19.21
CA THR A 257 -26.04 -0.18 -19.70
C THR A 257 -27.26 -0.52 -18.85
N LEU A 258 -27.51 -1.80 -18.59
CA LEU A 258 -28.64 -2.26 -17.77
C LEU A 258 -28.57 -1.70 -16.34
N LEU A 259 -27.40 -1.78 -15.71
CA LEU A 259 -27.19 -1.22 -14.37
C LEU A 259 -27.37 0.29 -14.34
N SER A 260 -26.79 1.01 -15.32
CA SER A 260 -26.89 2.47 -15.38
C SER A 260 -28.32 2.92 -15.57
N GLN A 261 -29.08 2.29 -16.46
CA GLN A 261 -30.49 2.61 -16.68
C GLN A 261 -31.31 2.37 -15.40
N HIS A 262 -31.18 1.17 -14.80
CA HIS A 262 -31.95 0.81 -13.63
C HIS A 262 -31.61 1.67 -12.40
N ILE A 263 -30.32 1.87 -12.12
CA ILE A 263 -29.87 2.67 -10.97
C ILE A 263 -30.31 4.13 -11.14
N ASN A 264 -30.13 4.73 -12.33
CA ASN A 264 -30.51 6.14 -12.54
C ASN A 264 -32.01 6.40 -12.35
N THR A 265 -32.87 5.44 -12.67
CA THR A 265 -34.31 5.57 -12.47
C THR A 265 -34.69 5.68 -10.99
N HIS A 266 -33.96 5.02 -10.09
CA HIS A 266 -34.39 4.85 -8.69
C HIS A 266 -33.48 5.53 -7.65
N ILE A 267 -32.24 5.88 -8.01
CA ILE A 267 -31.22 6.30 -7.03
C ILE A 267 -31.58 7.56 -6.25
N VAL A 268 -32.23 8.55 -6.88
CA VAL A 268 -32.58 9.81 -6.21
C VAL A 268 -33.62 9.58 -5.10
N ALA A 269 -34.72 8.90 -5.41
CA ALA A 269 -35.76 8.60 -4.43
C ALA A 269 -35.23 7.68 -3.29
N ALA A 270 -34.45 6.66 -3.65
CA ALA A 270 -33.82 5.76 -2.70
C ALA A 270 -32.85 6.49 -1.75
N ALA A 271 -32.03 7.40 -2.28
CA ALA A 271 -31.10 8.20 -1.50
C ALA A 271 -31.83 9.17 -0.56
N GLN A 272 -32.88 9.84 -1.02
CA GLN A 272 -33.70 10.72 -0.17
C GLN A 272 -34.33 9.96 0.99
N GLN A 273 -34.87 8.76 0.74
CA GLN A 273 -35.42 7.91 1.79
C GLN A 273 -34.34 7.45 2.78
N TYR A 274 -33.20 7.00 2.27
CA TYR A 274 -32.05 6.59 3.09
C TYR A 274 -31.54 7.74 3.96
N ALA A 275 -31.49 8.97 3.44
CA ALA A 275 -31.10 10.15 4.23
C ALA A 275 -32.08 10.44 5.38
N LYS A 276 -33.39 10.23 5.19
CA LYS A 276 -34.41 10.42 6.25
C LYS A 276 -34.24 9.45 7.42
N GLU A 277 -33.71 8.26 7.17
CA GLU A 277 -33.46 7.24 8.22
C GLU A 277 -32.27 7.62 9.12
N ILE A 278 -31.43 8.57 8.71
CA ILE A 278 -30.29 9.04 9.49
C ILE A 278 -30.73 10.12 10.48
N GLN A 279 -30.52 9.85 11.77
CA GLN A 279 -31.04 10.70 12.86
C GLN A 279 -29.95 11.41 13.68
N SER A 280 -28.67 11.10 13.49
CA SER A 280 -27.59 11.70 14.30
C SER A 280 -26.44 12.28 13.44
N PRO A 281 -25.76 13.34 13.88
CA PRO A 281 -24.63 13.93 13.14
C PRO A 281 -23.48 12.95 12.88
N ARG A 282 -23.14 12.11 13.88
CA ARG A 282 -22.09 11.08 13.74
C ARG A 282 -22.45 10.01 12.72
N GLN A 283 -23.72 9.62 12.65
CA GLN A 283 -24.19 8.71 11.62
C GLN A 283 -24.18 9.41 10.26
N ALA A 284 -24.66 10.65 10.15
CA ALA A 284 -24.66 11.41 8.90
C ALA A 284 -23.27 11.58 8.30
N SER A 285 -22.25 11.88 9.12
CA SER A 285 -20.85 11.98 8.67
C SER A 285 -20.34 10.68 8.03
N ARG A 286 -20.74 9.51 8.56
CA ARG A 286 -20.30 8.19 8.08
C ARG A 286 -21.18 7.60 6.99
N GLU A 287 -22.49 7.83 7.07
CA GLU A 287 -23.52 7.20 6.26
C GLU A 287 -23.93 8.02 5.04
N LEU A 288 -23.71 9.34 5.04
CA LEU A 288 -24.06 10.22 3.93
C LEU A 288 -22.83 10.86 3.25
N PRO A 289 -21.76 10.11 2.91
CA PRO A 289 -20.69 10.65 2.09
C PRO A 289 -21.17 10.88 0.65
N LEU A 290 -20.48 11.76 -0.07
CA LEU A 290 -20.77 12.02 -1.48
C LEU A 290 -20.57 10.75 -2.33
N ILE A 291 -21.33 10.60 -3.41
CA ILE A 291 -21.07 9.60 -4.45
C ILE A 291 -19.89 10.10 -5.29
N ASP A 292 -18.68 9.68 -4.93
CA ASP A 292 -17.43 10.00 -5.62
C ASP A 292 -16.51 8.77 -5.72
N LYS A 293 -15.37 8.91 -6.40
CA LYS A 293 -14.42 7.80 -6.64
C LYS A 293 -13.69 7.31 -5.38
N LYS A 294 -13.68 8.08 -4.30
CA LYS A 294 -12.93 7.83 -3.06
C LYS A 294 -13.83 7.42 -1.90
N SER A 295 -15.14 7.65 -1.98
CA SER A 295 -16.08 7.36 -0.92
C SER A 295 -16.46 5.87 -0.84
N LYS A 296 -17.19 5.51 0.22
CA LYS A 296 -17.76 4.16 0.36
C LYS A 296 -18.80 3.82 -0.72
N PHE A 297 -19.33 4.83 -1.42
CA PHE A 297 -20.27 4.69 -2.53
C PHE A 297 -19.60 4.71 -3.91
N LYS A 298 -18.27 4.56 -3.97
CA LYS A 298 -17.51 4.53 -5.24
C LYS A 298 -18.03 3.54 -6.28
N ALA A 299 -18.65 2.44 -5.85
CA ALA A 299 -19.19 1.43 -6.74
C ALA A 299 -20.41 1.93 -7.54
N LEU A 300 -21.15 2.91 -7.02
CA LEU A 300 -22.25 3.58 -7.74
C LEU A 300 -21.76 4.61 -8.76
N TYR A 301 -20.54 5.16 -8.57
CA TYR A 301 -20.01 6.25 -9.37
C TYR A 301 -20.12 6.05 -10.90
N PRO A 302 -19.75 4.89 -11.49
CA PRO A 302 -19.82 4.70 -12.95
C PRO A 302 -21.25 4.53 -13.48
N TYR A 303 -22.23 4.22 -12.63
CA TYR A 303 -23.60 3.89 -13.05
C TYR A 303 -24.60 5.04 -12.84
N VAL A 304 -24.26 6.04 -12.02
CA VAL A 304 -25.12 7.19 -11.76
C VAL A 304 -24.72 8.35 -12.68
N SER A 305 -25.69 8.99 -13.33
CA SER A 305 -25.47 10.17 -14.18
C SER A 305 -24.92 11.34 -13.37
N VAL A 306 -24.28 12.31 -14.02
CA VAL A 306 -23.75 13.52 -13.35
C VAL A 306 -24.86 14.24 -12.59
N ASP A 307 -26.02 14.44 -13.21
CA ASP A 307 -27.14 15.15 -12.62
C ASP A 307 -27.71 14.43 -11.41
N ASN A 308 -27.95 13.12 -11.53
CA ASN A 308 -28.44 12.32 -10.40
C ASN A 308 -27.42 12.29 -9.25
N ARG A 309 -26.11 12.20 -9.54
CA ARG A 309 -25.08 12.30 -8.50
C ARG A 309 -25.15 13.65 -7.79
N ASN A 310 -25.31 14.74 -8.54
CA ASN A 310 -25.42 16.08 -7.95
C ASN A 310 -26.66 16.18 -7.06
N THR A 311 -27.82 15.70 -7.51
CA THR A 311 -29.06 15.69 -6.72
C THR A 311 -28.94 14.85 -5.45
N VAL A 312 -28.37 13.64 -5.54
CA VAL A 312 -28.14 12.77 -4.38
C VAL A 312 -27.17 13.42 -3.40
N ASN A 313 -26.05 13.95 -3.89
CA ASN A 313 -25.05 14.63 -3.08
C ASN A 313 -25.64 15.86 -2.37
N GLN A 314 -26.49 16.63 -3.06
CA GLN A 314 -27.20 17.76 -2.47
C GLN A 314 -28.17 17.30 -1.37
N ALA A 315 -28.93 16.22 -1.59
CA ALA A 315 -29.83 15.67 -0.57
C ALA A 315 -29.07 15.18 0.68
N PHE A 316 -27.97 14.46 0.48
CA PHE A 316 -27.08 14.00 1.56
C PHE A 316 -26.47 15.17 2.33
N GLN A 317 -25.95 16.17 1.62
CA GLN A 317 -25.39 17.37 2.22
C GLN A 317 -26.46 18.17 2.98
N ALA A 318 -27.65 18.35 2.42
CA ALA A 318 -28.75 19.05 3.08
C ALA A 318 -29.14 18.38 4.39
N LYS A 319 -29.32 17.04 4.38
CA LYS A 319 -29.65 16.29 5.60
C LYS A 319 -28.53 16.32 6.63
N ARG A 320 -27.26 16.24 6.18
CA ARG A 320 -26.12 16.39 7.07
C ARG A 320 -26.13 17.78 7.72
N SER A 321 -26.21 18.85 6.93
CA SER A 321 -26.28 20.22 7.45
C SER A 321 -27.42 20.43 8.44
N GLU A 322 -28.62 19.88 8.15
CA GLU A 322 -29.76 19.90 9.06
C GLU A 322 -29.40 19.32 10.44
N LEU A 323 -28.88 18.09 10.47
CA LEU A 323 -28.54 17.39 11.72
C LEU A 323 -27.41 18.08 12.49
N PHE A 324 -26.37 18.55 11.79
CA PHE A 324 -25.26 19.28 12.39
C PHE A 324 -25.73 20.63 12.98
N ASN A 325 -26.60 21.34 12.26
CA ASN A 325 -27.16 22.59 12.74
C ASN A 325 -28.00 22.38 14.00
N GLN A 326 -28.93 21.42 13.98
CA GLN A 326 -29.85 21.18 15.08
C GLN A 326 -29.16 20.65 16.34
N ALA A 327 -28.28 19.65 16.20
CA ALA A 327 -27.74 18.93 17.35
C ALA A 327 -26.43 19.51 17.91
N ILE A 328 -25.69 20.32 17.12
CA ILE A 328 -24.34 20.78 17.50
C ILE A 328 -24.22 22.30 17.43
N ILE A 329 -24.52 22.90 16.27
CA ILE A 329 -24.21 24.31 16.03
C ILE A 329 -25.18 25.23 16.79
N LEU A 330 -26.49 25.01 16.71
CA LEU A 330 -27.48 25.84 17.41
C LEU A 330 -27.29 25.82 18.94
N PRO A 331 -27.09 24.66 19.61
CA PRO A 331 -26.76 24.64 21.04
C PRO A 331 -25.48 25.40 21.38
N SER A 332 -24.43 25.27 20.54
CA SER A 332 -23.18 26.02 20.73
C SER A 332 -23.39 27.52 20.55
N GLN A 333 -24.19 27.95 19.57
CA GLN A 333 -24.51 29.36 19.33
C GLN A 333 -25.30 29.93 20.50
N ALA A 334 -26.29 29.21 21.03
CA ALA A 334 -27.04 29.60 22.22
C ALA A 334 -26.12 29.80 23.44
N GLY A 335 -25.16 28.90 23.66
CA GLY A 335 -24.15 29.05 24.72
C GLY A 335 -23.27 30.31 24.54
N LEU A 336 -22.87 30.63 23.31
CA LEU A 336 -22.12 31.85 23.01
C LEU A 336 -22.95 33.12 23.21
N THR A 337 -24.23 33.12 22.81
CA THR A 337 -25.16 34.22 23.02
C THR A 337 -25.44 34.45 24.50
N GLN A 338 -25.58 33.39 25.29
CA GLN A 338 -25.76 33.49 26.75
C GLN A 338 -24.55 34.18 27.41
N ILE A 339 -23.32 33.85 27.00
CA ILE A 339 -22.10 34.52 27.47
C ILE A 339 -22.13 36.03 27.15
N GLU A 340 -22.74 36.43 26.04
CA GLU A 340 -22.89 37.83 25.64
C GLU A 340 -23.96 38.57 26.41
N GLN A 341 -25.11 37.94 26.66
CA GLN A 341 -26.24 38.55 27.39
C GLN A 341 -25.98 38.73 28.89
N GLN A 342 -25.03 37.99 29.48
CA GLN A 342 -24.71 38.07 30.91
C GLN A 342 -23.93 39.34 31.32
N GLY A 343 -23.66 40.26 30.39
CA GLY A 343 -23.06 41.57 30.73
C GLY A 343 -21.64 41.48 31.28
N TYR A 344 -20.92 40.39 31.00
CA TYR A 344 -19.54 40.22 31.45
C TYR A 344 -18.62 41.30 30.86
N GLN A 345 -17.61 41.68 31.64
CA GLN A 345 -16.51 42.49 31.13
C GLN A 345 -15.83 41.76 29.95
N PRO A 346 -15.33 42.47 28.93
CA PRO A 346 -14.79 41.86 27.70
C PRO A 346 -13.74 40.77 27.96
N THR A 347 -12.91 40.96 28.98
CA THR A 347 -11.91 39.96 29.40
C THR A 347 -12.56 38.65 29.88
N GLU A 348 -13.58 38.72 30.75
CA GLU A 348 -14.26 37.54 31.27
C GLU A 348 -15.11 36.87 30.19
N GLN A 349 -15.73 37.68 29.32
CA GLN A 349 -16.45 37.19 28.14
C GLN A 349 -15.52 36.38 27.22
N LEU A 350 -14.31 36.87 26.94
CA LEU A 350 -13.32 36.16 26.14
C LEU A 350 -12.91 34.83 26.78
N LYS A 351 -12.59 34.81 28.09
CA LYS A 351 -12.22 33.58 28.81
C LYS A 351 -13.31 32.51 28.70
N ARG A 352 -14.57 32.89 28.89
CA ARG A 352 -15.72 31.97 28.79
C ARG A 352 -15.89 31.44 27.37
N ARG A 353 -15.71 32.30 26.35
CA ARG A 353 -15.74 31.86 24.94
C ARG A 353 -14.59 30.90 24.61
N ILE A 354 -13.40 31.11 25.18
CA ILE A 354 -12.26 30.19 25.06
C ILE A 354 -12.60 28.84 25.70
N GLN A 355 -13.11 28.84 26.93
CA GLN A 355 -13.53 27.61 27.62
C GLN A 355 -14.62 26.86 26.85
N HIS A 356 -15.62 27.59 26.34
CA HIS A 356 -16.66 27.04 25.48
C HIS A 356 -16.06 26.39 24.22
N HIS A 357 -15.12 27.06 23.55
CA HIS A 357 -14.44 26.52 22.37
C HIS A 357 -13.61 25.25 22.70
N LEU A 358 -12.88 25.24 23.81
CA LEU A 358 -12.12 24.05 24.26
C LEU A 358 -13.05 22.88 24.60
N ALA A 359 -14.18 23.13 25.26
CA ALA A 359 -15.18 22.11 25.54
C ALA A 359 -15.79 21.56 24.25
N PHE A 360 -16.15 22.44 23.32
CA PHE A 360 -16.71 22.08 22.01
C PHE A 360 -15.75 21.22 21.20
N THR A 361 -14.49 21.65 21.04
CA THR A 361 -13.49 20.92 20.25
C THR A 361 -13.15 19.56 20.87
N LYS A 362 -13.15 19.46 22.20
CA LYS A 362 -13.00 18.19 22.91
C LYS A 362 -14.19 17.25 22.68
N GLN A 363 -15.41 17.76 22.79
CA GLN A 363 -16.64 16.97 22.66
C GLN A 363 -16.85 16.43 21.23
N TYR A 364 -16.50 17.22 20.22
CA TYR A 364 -16.74 16.93 18.80
C TYR A 364 -15.46 16.66 18.01
N LYS A 365 -14.42 16.14 18.67
CA LYS A 365 -13.09 15.88 18.08
C LYS A 365 -13.15 15.10 16.76
N ASP A 366 -14.05 14.12 16.66
CA ASP A 366 -14.24 13.26 15.48
C ASP A 366 -14.99 13.93 14.32
N LEU A 367 -15.56 15.13 14.54
CA LEU A 367 -16.38 15.86 13.58
C LEU A 367 -15.76 17.21 13.19
N LEU A 368 -14.56 17.53 13.67
CA LEU A 368 -13.94 18.83 13.42
C LEU A 368 -13.71 19.08 11.93
N ASP A 369 -13.44 18.06 11.13
CA ASP A 369 -13.20 18.21 9.68
C ASP A 369 -14.47 18.43 8.86
N GLN A 370 -15.66 18.44 9.48
CA GLN A 370 -16.91 18.67 8.76
C GLN A 370 -17.04 20.15 8.37
N PRO A 371 -17.38 20.48 7.10
CA PRO A 371 -17.41 21.86 6.61
C PRO A 371 -18.28 22.80 7.46
N GLU A 372 -19.43 22.31 7.92
CA GLU A 372 -20.40 23.05 8.71
C GLU A 372 -19.83 23.41 10.10
N ILE A 373 -19.07 22.47 10.71
CA ILE A 373 -18.36 22.69 11.98
C ILE A 373 -17.20 23.66 11.81
N GLN A 374 -16.42 23.52 10.73
CA GLN A 374 -15.32 24.45 10.41
C GLN A 374 -15.83 25.89 10.22
N GLN A 375 -16.95 26.06 9.51
CA GLN A 375 -17.58 27.37 9.33
C GLN A 375 -18.02 27.98 10.66
N HIS A 376 -18.66 27.20 11.53
CA HIS A 376 -19.05 27.64 12.88
C HIS A 376 -17.84 28.02 13.74
N LEU A 377 -16.79 27.19 13.75
CA LEU A 377 -15.56 27.46 14.50
C LEU A 377 -14.88 28.75 14.02
N LYS A 378 -14.85 29.00 12.71
CA LYS A 378 -14.32 30.23 12.11
C LYS A 378 -15.13 31.47 12.56
N GLN A 379 -16.45 31.40 12.57
CA GLN A 379 -17.30 32.48 13.06
C GLN A 379 -17.08 32.75 14.56
N ALA A 380 -17.04 31.69 15.37
CA ALA A 380 -16.76 31.80 16.80
C ALA A 380 -15.35 32.37 17.07
N GLN A 381 -14.37 32.01 16.24
CA GLN A 381 -13.02 32.57 16.28
C GLN A 381 -13.01 34.06 15.98
N GLN A 382 -13.72 34.53 14.96
CA GLN A 382 -13.82 35.97 14.64
C GLN A 382 -14.37 36.78 15.82
N GLN A 383 -15.37 36.26 16.52
CA GLN A 383 -15.91 36.90 17.73
C GLN A 383 -14.87 36.96 18.87
N ARG A 384 -14.07 35.90 19.07
CA ARG A 384 -12.96 35.93 20.04
C ARG A 384 -11.88 36.93 19.65
N ILE A 385 -11.53 37.03 18.37
CA ILE A 385 -10.54 37.98 17.87
C ILE A 385 -10.99 39.42 18.14
N ALA A 386 -12.27 39.73 17.91
CA ALA A 386 -12.82 41.06 18.19
C ALA A 386 -12.71 41.44 19.67
N LEU A 387 -13.07 40.51 20.58
CA LEU A 387 -12.90 40.71 22.03
C LEU A 387 -11.44 40.82 22.44
N LEU A 388 -10.56 40.01 21.84
CA LEU A 388 -9.13 40.06 22.10
C LEU A 388 -8.54 41.41 21.67
N ASP A 389 -8.97 41.94 20.53
CA ASP A 389 -8.54 43.26 20.06
C ASP A 389 -9.02 44.38 21.00
N GLN A 390 -10.25 44.29 21.51
CA GLN A 390 -10.80 45.24 22.49
C GLN A 390 -9.98 45.30 23.78
N ILE A 391 -9.49 44.15 24.28
CA ILE A 391 -8.71 44.09 25.54
C ILE A 391 -7.20 44.15 25.31
N LYS A 392 -6.75 44.23 24.06
CA LYS A 392 -5.34 44.07 23.66
C LYS A 392 -4.41 45.02 24.42
N GLU A 393 -4.73 46.31 24.49
CA GLU A 393 -3.84 47.30 25.13
C GLU A 393 -3.72 47.09 26.63
N GLN A 394 -4.83 46.76 27.32
CA GLN A 394 -4.80 46.40 28.73
C GLN A 394 -3.91 45.18 28.96
N ARG A 395 -4.05 44.14 28.12
CA ARG A 395 -3.24 42.91 28.23
C ARG A 395 -1.78 43.13 27.88
N LEU A 396 -1.48 43.97 26.89
CA LEU A 396 -0.11 44.39 26.59
C LEU A 396 0.55 45.07 27.80
N GLN A 397 -0.19 45.92 28.52
CA GLN A 397 0.32 46.57 29.73
C GLN A 397 0.57 45.57 30.86
N MET A 398 -0.36 44.63 31.10
CA MET A 398 -0.15 43.54 32.08
C MET A 398 1.08 42.69 31.72
N ILE A 399 1.24 42.32 30.45
CA ILE A 399 2.40 41.56 29.97
C ILE A 399 3.71 42.33 30.20
N ARG A 400 3.77 43.62 29.86
CA ARG A 400 4.96 44.47 30.04
C ARG A 400 5.34 44.65 31.52
N ASN A 401 4.35 44.62 32.41
CA ASN A 401 4.50 44.81 33.85
C ASN A 401 4.63 43.52 34.64
N ALA A 402 4.56 42.34 33.99
CA ALA A 402 4.70 41.06 34.67
C ALA A 402 6.00 41.01 35.49
N ALA A 403 5.89 40.67 36.77
CA ALA A 403 7.00 40.61 37.71
C ALA A 403 7.68 39.23 37.72
N SER A 404 6.96 38.20 37.29
CA SER A 404 7.43 36.81 37.25
C SER A 404 7.12 36.13 35.92
N PHE A 405 7.79 34.98 35.71
CA PHE A 405 7.51 34.13 34.55
C PHE A 405 6.06 33.60 34.56
N ASN A 406 5.56 33.21 35.73
CA ASN A 406 4.20 32.68 35.87
C ASN A 406 3.13 33.72 35.51
N GLU A 407 3.27 34.96 35.97
CA GLU A 407 2.37 36.06 35.58
C GLU A 407 2.40 36.31 34.08
N LEU A 408 3.61 36.37 33.49
CA LEU A 408 3.80 36.59 32.06
C LEU A 408 3.10 35.50 31.21
N ASN A 409 3.20 34.25 31.64
CA ASN A 409 2.57 33.15 30.94
C ASN A 409 1.05 33.17 31.13
N PHE A 410 0.59 33.40 32.35
CA PHE A 410 -0.83 33.53 32.70
C PHE A 410 -1.53 34.60 31.87
N PHE A 411 -0.97 35.81 31.77
CA PHE A 411 -1.61 36.92 31.03
C PHE A 411 -1.78 36.67 29.54
N TYR A 412 -0.99 35.78 28.94
CA TYR A 412 -1.11 35.41 27.53
C TYR A 412 -2.04 34.21 27.34
N GLN A 413 -1.80 33.11 28.07
CA GLN A 413 -2.54 31.85 27.89
C GLN A 413 -4.01 31.97 28.28
N GLU A 414 -4.34 32.90 29.16
CA GLU A 414 -5.72 33.15 29.59
C GLU A 414 -6.61 33.72 28.48
N VAL A 415 -6.04 34.35 27.45
CA VAL A 415 -6.78 35.12 26.43
C VAL A 415 -6.47 34.73 24.99
N VAL A 416 -5.50 33.85 24.74
CA VAL A 416 -5.12 33.41 23.40
C VAL A 416 -5.18 31.89 23.28
N THR A 417 -5.97 31.38 22.34
CA THR A 417 -5.96 29.94 21.99
C THR A 417 -4.99 29.65 20.84
N LYS A 418 -4.72 28.36 20.58
CA LYS A 418 -3.88 27.94 19.44
C LYS A 418 -4.41 28.47 18.11
N ASP A 419 -5.73 28.46 17.92
CA ASP A 419 -6.37 28.93 16.68
C ASP A 419 -6.18 30.45 16.51
N ASP A 420 -6.16 31.20 17.60
CA ASP A 420 -6.03 32.67 17.57
C ASP A 420 -4.57 33.12 17.37
N ALA A 421 -3.59 32.24 17.50
CA ALA A 421 -2.16 32.58 17.61
C ALA A 421 -1.58 33.38 16.44
N THR A 422 -2.15 33.23 15.24
CA THR A 422 -1.70 33.93 14.01
C THR A 422 -2.43 35.25 13.76
N THR A 423 -3.34 35.65 14.65
CA THR A 423 -4.13 36.88 14.49
C THR A 423 -3.31 38.09 14.93
N ALA A 424 -3.54 39.26 14.34
CA ALA A 424 -2.81 40.49 14.68
C ALA A 424 -2.75 40.79 16.20
N PRO A 425 -3.87 40.76 16.97
CA PRO A 425 -3.80 41.03 18.41
C PRO A 425 -3.03 39.94 19.18
N ALA A 426 -3.19 38.66 18.83
CA ALA A 426 -2.45 37.57 19.47
C ALA A 426 -0.93 37.64 19.18
N MET A 427 -0.55 38.00 17.94
CA MET A 427 0.85 38.22 17.57
C MET A 427 1.46 39.41 18.32
N ALA A 428 0.72 40.51 18.49
CA ALA A 428 1.16 41.66 19.27
C ALA A 428 1.40 41.28 20.75
N LEU A 429 0.45 40.56 21.36
CA LEU A 429 0.61 40.04 22.71
C LEU A 429 1.79 39.07 22.80
N LYS A 430 1.97 38.18 21.83
CA LYS A 430 3.08 37.23 21.79
C LYS A 430 4.44 37.93 21.66
N ALA A 431 4.53 38.98 20.85
CA ALA A 431 5.73 39.79 20.69
C ALA A 431 6.07 40.53 22.00
N ALA A 432 5.08 41.14 22.66
CA ALA A 432 5.27 41.74 23.97
C ALA A 432 5.66 40.70 25.03
N GLN A 433 5.07 39.51 24.96
CA GLN A 433 5.38 38.39 25.85
C GLN A 433 6.86 37.99 25.68
N LYS A 434 7.34 37.86 24.44
CA LYS A 434 8.73 37.52 24.10
C LYS A 434 9.72 38.60 24.55
N ARG A 435 9.37 39.89 24.42
CA ARG A 435 10.20 41.00 24.91
C ARG A 435 10.29 40.98 26.45
N THR A 436 9.16 40.80 27.12
CA THR A 436 9.11 40.79 28.59
C THR A 436 9.73 39.53 29.18
N TYR A 437 9.68 38.40 28.47
CA TYR A 437 10.35 37.17 28.85
C TYR A 437 11.83 37.39 29.18
N GLN A 438 12.56 38.15 28.35
CA GLN A 438 13.97 38.44 28.60
C GLN A 438 14.19 39.16 29.93
N LYS A 439 13.30 40.11 30.28
CA LYS A 439 13.35 40.85 31.55
C LYS A 439 13.03 39.98 32.75
N VAL A 440 11.99 39.13 32.68
CA VAL A 440 11.58 38.29 33.83
C VAL A 440 12.47 37.05 34.01
N THR A 441 13.16 36.63 32.96
CA THR A 441 14.15 35.52 32.99
C THR A 441 15.59 35.98 33.10
N GLU A 442 15.83 37.30 33.19
CA GLU A 442 17.16 37.84 33.46
C GLU A 442 17.68 37.28 34.77
N PHE A 443 18.91 36.76 34.74
CA PHE A 443 19.49 36.04 35.87
C PHE A 443 19.54 36.90 37.13
N LYS A 444 18.94 36.39 38.22
CA LYS A 444 18.96 36.99 39.55
C LYS A 444 19.46 35.94 40.54
N PRO A 445 20.73 36.02 41.00
CA PRO A 445 21.22 35.09 42.00
C PRO A 445 20.36 35.20 43.26
N THR A 446 20.03 34.05 43.85
CA THR A 446 19.28 33.99 45.10
C THR A 446 20.05 33.15 46.10
N TYR A 447 20.03 33.54 47.37
CA TYR A 447 20.75 32.84 48.43
C TYR A 447 19.82 32.02 49.32
N SER A 448 18.51 32.05 49.04
CA SER A 448 17.51 31.25 49.73
C SER A 448 16.83 30.26 48.78
N SER A 449 16.78 29.00 49.20
CA SER A 449 16.05 27.94 48.49
C SER A 449 14.53 28.19 48.43
N THR A 450 13.98 29.04 49.30
CA THR A 450 12.55 29.39 49.29
C THR A 450 12.16 30.33 48.17
N ASN A 451 13.13 31.06 47.61
CA ASN A 451 12.95 32.13 46.63
C ASN A 451 13.45 31.73 45.23
N LEU A 452 13.60 30.43 44.98
CA LEU A 452 14.02 29.90 43.68
C LEU A 452 12.92 30.06 42.64
N ASP A 453 13.29 30.62 41.50
CA ASP A 453 12.45 30.78 40.32
C ASP A 453 13.26 30.48 39.04
N VAL A 454 12.63 30.51 37.86
CA VAL A 454 13.26 30.27 36.55
C VAL A 454 14.52 31.10 36.34
N ASN A 455 14.55 32.32 36.86
CA ASN A 455 15.65 33.27 36.71
C ASN A 455 16.79 33.09 37.73
N SER A 456 16.67 32.17 38.69
CA SER A 456 17.72 31.90 39.67
C SER A 456 18.85 31.02 39.13
N PHE A 457 18.74 30.56 37.87
CA PHE A 457 19.72 29.71 37.21
C PHE A 457 20.05 30.22 35.80
N ASN A 458 21.34 30.44 35.53
CA ASN A 458 21.85 30.93 34.26
C ASN A 458 22.56 29.84 33.47
N ASN A 459 21.94 29.41 32.38
CA ASN A 459 22.53 28.47 31.42
C ASN A 459 22.62 29.07 30.01
N ALA A 460 22.68 30.39 29.91
CA ALA A 460 22.86 31.08 28.64
C ALA A 460 24.14 30.60 27.93
N ASN A 461 24.05 30.47 26.61
CA ASN A 461 25.17 30.09 25.74
C ASN A 461 25.81 28.72 26.02
N LEU A 462 25.09 27.81 26.70
CA LEU A 462 25.51 26.41 26.89
C LEU A 462 24.92 25.50 25.81
N ALA A 463 25.70 24.49 25.40
CA ALA A 463 25.35 23.52 24.38
C ALA A 463 24.19 22.60 24.82
N LEU A 464 24.10 22.30 26.11
CA LEU A 464 23.05 21.48 26.73
C LEU A 464 22.02 22.30 27.53
N LYS A 465 21.75 23.55 27.13
CA LYS A 465 20.84 24.44 27.89
C LYS A 465 19.52 23.77 28.28
N THR A 466 18.83 23.10 27.35
CA THR A 466 17.51 22.50 27.59
C THR A 466 17.60 21.37 28.61
N GLU A 467 18.60 20.50 28.47
CA GLU A 467 18.89 19.43 29.43
C GLU A 467 19.21 20.00 30.82
N LEU A 468 20.05 21.05 30.89
CA LEU A 468 20.46 21.70 32.14
C LEU A 468 19.30 22.45 32.80
N THR A 469 18.45 23.11 32.00
CA THR A 469 17.20 23.71 32.49
C THR A 469 16.30 22.63 33.09
N GLY A 470 16.12 21.50 32.39
CA GLY A 470 15.29 20.39 32.89
C GLY A 470 15.79 19.84 34.23
N LEU A 471 17.10 19.68 34.38
CA LEU A 471 17.69 19.30 35.67
C LEU A 471 17.43 20.37 36.74
N TYR A 472 17.66 21.65 36.46
CA TYR A 472 17.40 22.73 37.41
C TYR A 472 15.93 22.77 37.87
N LEU A 473 14.98 22.70 36.92
CA LEU A 473 13.55 22.72 37.18
C LEU A 473 13.02 21.47 37.90
N GLY A 474 13.80 20.38 37.90
CA GLY A 474 13.31 19.08 38.36
C GLY A 474 12.40 18.36 37.35
N ASP A 475 12.42 18.76 36.08
CA ASP A 475 11.66 18.14 34.99
C ASP A 475 12.51 17.07 34.29
N PHE A 476 12.80 15.99 35.01
CA PHE A 476 13.67 14.92 34.51
C PHE A 476 13.12 14.24 33.26
N SER A 477 11.80 14.05 33.18
CA SER A 477 11.10 13.45 32.04
C SER A 477 11.37 14.19 30.73
N ASN A 478 11.34 15.52 30.75
CA ASN A 478 11.51 16.33 29.54
C ASN A 478 12.95 16.82 29.34
N SER A 479 13.85 16.59 30.29
CA SER A 479 15.28 16.97 30.17
C SER A 479 16.00 16.29 29.00
N ARG A 480 15.43 15.23 28.41
CA ARG A 480 16.05 14.37 27.37
C ARG A 480 17.35 13.69 27.80
N LEU A 481 17.77 13.80 29.07
CA LEU A 481 18.90 13.05 29.62
C LEU A 481 18.43 11.67 30.08
N THR A 482 19.38 10.74 30.18
CA THR A 482 19.13 9.44 30.82
C THR A 482 20.25 9.16 31.83
N PRO A 483 19.94 8.81 33.10
CA PRO A 483 20.93 8.76 34.18
C PRO A 483 22.15 7.90 33.88
N ASN A 484 21.97 6.76 33.21
CA ASN A 484 23.02 5.77 32.99
C ASN A 484 23.58 5.86 31.56
N THR A 485 23.83 7.06 31.05
CA THR A 485 24.45 7.27 29.74
C THR A 485 25.81 7.94 29.89
N THR A 486 26.69 7.71 28.92
CA THR A 486 28.02 8.35 28.87
C THR A 486 27.92 9.86 28.98
N LEU A 487 26.95 10.48 28.29
CA LEU A 487 26.73 11.93 28.36
C LEU A 487 26.40 12.42 29.78
N SER A 488 25.50 11.73 30.48
CA SER A 488 25.13 12.12 31.86
C SER A 488 26.30 11.95 32.82
N SER A 489 27.10 10.89 32.66
CA SER A 489 28.31 10.68 33.46
C SER A 489 29.37 11.76 33.19
N MET A 490 29.59 12.13 31.93
CA MET A 490 30.50 13.22 31.57
C MET A 490 30.03 14.57 32.11
N LEU A 491 28.72 14.85 32.03
CA LEU A 491 28.14 16.06 32.60
C LEU A 491 28.41 16.14 34.10
N PHE A 492 28.17 15.06 34.85
CA PHE A 492 28.39 15.04 36.29
C PHE A 492 29.89 15.16 36.64
N SER A 493 30.76 14.38 35.99
CA SER A 493 32.21 14.46 36.24
C SER A 493 32.79 15.84 35.94
N ASN A 494 32.40 16.45 34.81
CA ASN A 494 32.85 17.80 34.44
C ASN A 494 32.27 18.88 35.35
N TYR A 495 31.06 18.70 35.87
CA TYR A 495 30.48 19.57 36.90
C TYR A 495 31.36 19.56 38.17
N LEU A 496 31.71 18.38 38.68
CA LEU A 496 32.55 18.26 39.89
C LEU A 496 33.93 18.89 39.71
N LYS A 497 34.58 18.66 38.57
CA LYS A 497 35.87 19.27 38.25
C LYS A 497 35.76 20.80 38.18
N ALA A 498 34.73 21.32 37.50
CA ALA A 498 34.51 22.76 37.39
C ALA A 498 34.20 23.40 38.75
N TYR A 499 33.35 22.77 39.57
CA TYR A 499 33.02 23.25 40.91
C TYR A 499 34.23 23.20 41.85
N SER A 500 35.02 22.12 41.82
CA SER A 500 36.26 22.02 42.59
C SER A 500 37.22 23.16 42.29
N ASN A 501 37.35 23.55 41.02
CA ASN A 501 38.29 24.57 40.60
C ASN A 501 37.82 25.99 40.94
N LEU A 502 36.53 26.26 40.75
CA LEU A 502 35.98 27.63 40.86
C LEU A 502 35.37 27.93 42.23
N CYS A 503 34.99 26.90 42.99
CA CYS A 503 34.30 27.02 44.27
C CYS A 503 34.95 26.22 45.43
N PRO A 504 36.29 26.14 45.55
CA PRO A 504 36.94 25.29 46.54
C PRO A 504 36.58 25.63 48.00
N GLN A 505 36.21 26.89 48.27
CA GLN A 505 35.79 27.39 49.59
C GLN A 505 34.37 26.97 49.99
N TYR A 506 33.55 26.54 49.03
CA TYR A 506 32.18 26.07 49.27
C TYR A 506 32.07 24.55 49.37
N LEU A 507 33.17 23.83 49.21
CA LEU A 507 33.23 22.38 49.45
C LEU A 507 33.09 22.05 50.95
N PRO A 508 32.49 20.91 51.31
CA PRO A 508 32.32 20.53 52.70
C PRO A 508 33.68 20.25 53.37
N LYS A 509 33.72 20.34 54.72
CA LYS A 509 34.95 20.10 55.49
C LYS A 509 35.52 18.69 55.26
N ASN A 510 34.66 17.69 55.06
CA ASN A 510 35.03 16.29 54.79
C ASN A 510 35.23 15.99 53.28
N LYS A 511 35.56 17.00 52.46
CA LYS A 511 35.82 16.82 51.02
C LYS A 511 36.85 15.73 50.74
N VAL A 512 36.65 15.00 49.65
CA VAL A 512 37.52 13.91 49.21
C VAL A 512 38.23 14.26 47.91
N PRO A 513 39.46 13.78 47.68
CA PRO A 513 40.18 14.05 46.44
C PRO A 513 39.52 13.32 45.27
N ILE A 514 39.34 14.03 44.15
CA ILE A 514 38.98 13.42 42.87
C ILE A 514 40.22 12.68 42.35
N THR A 515 40.10 11.38 42.11
CA THR A 515 41.16 10.53 41.56
C THR A 515 41.01 10.29 40.06
N LYS A 516 42.11 9.89 39.41
CA LYS A 516 42.15 9.37 38.04
C LYS A 516 42.89 8.04 38.02
N ALA A 517 42.42 7.11 37.21
CA ALA A 517 43.13 5.86 36.96
C ALA A 517 44.42 6.14 36.17
N VAL A 518 45.56 5.74 36.73
CA VAL A 518 46.87 5.81 36.09
C VAL A 518 47.41 4.40 35.94
N CYS A 519 47.99 4.12 34.79
CA CYS A 519 48.62 2.82 34.55
C CYS A 519 49.89 2.69 35.38
N GLU A 520 49.93 1.70 36.28
CA GLU A 520 51.09 1.39 37.12
C GLU A 520 52.05 0.43 36.39
N ASP A 521 51.51 -0.66 35.83
CA ASP A 521 52.29 -1.67 35.11
C ASP A 521 51.78 -1.88 33.68
N LYS A 522 52.71 -1.98 32.73
CA LYS A 522 52.43 -2.20 31.31
C LYS A 522 53.05 -3.51 30.83
N ILE A 523 52.27 -4.33 30.15
CA ILE A 523 52.81 -5.37 29.27
C ILE A 523 53.23 -4.71 27.96
N ILE A 524 54.48 -4.92 27.59
CA ILE A 524 55.05 -4.46 26.34
C ILE A 524 55.17 -5.68 25.44
N THR A 525 54.41 -5.67 24.34
CA THR A 525 54.55 -6.70 23.30
C THR A 525 55.55 -6.20 22.27
N THR A 526 56.59 -6.98 22.01
CA THR A 526 57.56 -6.74 20.94
C THR A 526 57.34 -7.71 19.78
N ASN A 527 57.59 -7.28 18.54
CA ASN A 527 57.60 -8.19 17.39
C ASN A 527 58.88 -9.06 17.38
N GLY A 528 58.99 -9.97 16.42
CA GLY A 528 60.18 -10.83 16.24
C GLY A 528 61.50 -10.09 15.98
N TRP A 529 61.47 -8.76 15.83
CA TRP A 529 62.62 -7.86 15.68
C TRP A 529 62.87 -6.99 16.92
N GLY A 530 62.17 -7.25 18.03
CA GLY A 530 62.32 -6.49 19.28
C GLY A 530 61.64 -5.12 19.30
N GLN A 531 60.88 -4.74 18.26
CA GLN A 531 60.16 -3.47 18.23
C GLN A 531 58.84 -3.56 18.99
N VAL A 532 58.58 -2.58 19.85
CA VAL A 532 57.33 -2.50 20.62
C VAL A 532 56.14 -2.32 19.69
N VAL A 533 55.30 -3.34 19.57
CA VAL A 533 54.06 -3.33 18.76
C VAL A 533 52.82 -2.98 19.57
N SER A 534 52.82 -3.19 20.89
CA SER A 534 51.76 -2.69 21.77
C SER A 534 52.23 -2.47 23.20
N ARG A 535 51.64 -1.49 23.89
CA ARG A 535 51.75 -1.31 25.34
C ARG A 535 50.36 -1.40 25.94
N ASN A 536 50.08 -2.49 26.66
CA ASN A 536 48.80 -2.71 27.31
C ASN A 536 48.95 -2.54 28.81
N CYS A 537 48.07 -1.75 29.43
CA CYS A 537 48.08 -1.60 30.88
C CYS A 537 47.50 -2.84 31.55
N VAL A 538 48.21 -3.43 32.50
CA VAL A 538 47.75 -4.60 33.25
C VAL A 538 47.45 -4.32 34.72
N LYS A 539 47.95 -3.21 35.24
CA LYS A 539 47.65 -2.76 36.60
C LYS A 539 47.34 -1.27 36.62
N TRP A 540 46.19 -0.92 37.19
CA TRP A 540 45.71 0.46 37.32
C TRP A 540 45.72 0.87 38.79
N ALA A 541 46.13 2.11 39.06
CA ALA A 541 46.10 2.72 40.38
C ALA A 541 45.40 4.08 40.31
N ASP A 542 44.55 4.38 41.29
CA ASP A 542 43.89 5.68 41.40
C ASP A 542 44.83 6.71 42.02
N ARG A 543 45.14 7.77 41.27
CA ARG A 543 45.98 8.88 41.73
C ARG A 543 45.14 10.15 41.95
N PRO A 544 45.29 10.85 43.09
CA PRO A 544 44.65 12.14 43.31
C PRO A 544 45.00 13.15 42.21
N THR A 545 44.02 13.94 41.79
CA THR A 545 44.19 14.98 40.75
C THR A 545 44.55 16.35 41.31
N GLY A 546 44.53 16.51 42.64
CA GLY A 546 44.63 17.81 43.32
C GLY A 546 43.29 18.56 43.43
N MET A 547 42.23 18.06 42.77
CA MET A 547 40.86 18.56 42.90
C MET A 547 40.12 17.80 44.02
N TYR A 548 39.12 18.44 44.62
CA TYR A 548 38.32 17.89 45.72
C TYR A 548 36.83 18.03 45.43
N ALA A 549 36.02 17.12 45.96
CA ALA A 549 34.57 17.16 45.81
C ALA A 549 33.87 16.78 47.12
N ASP A 550 32.57 17.10 47.20
CA ASP A 550 31.70 16.53 48.22
C ASP A 550 31.71 14.98 48.09
N PRO A 551 31.91 14.23 49.20
CA PRO A 551 31.99 12.78 49.16
C PRO A 551 30.76 12.11 48.53
N LYS A 552 29.56 12.60 48.83
CA LYS A 552 28.30 12.06 48.31
C LYS A 552 28.21 12.24 46.80
N LEU A 553 28.58 13.42 46.30
CA LEU A 553 28.55 13.70 44.87
C LEU A 553 29.64 12.93 44.12
N TYR A 554 30.84 12.82 44.70
CA TYR A 554 31.95 12.09 44.09
C TYR A 554 31.64 10.59 43.97
N GLN A 555 31.10 9.97 45.03
CA GLN A 555 30.66 8.57 45.00
C GLN A 555 29.56 8.33 43.96
N ALA A 556 28.57 9.22 43.87
CA ALA A 556 27.52 9.13 42.85
C ALA A 556 28.09 9.24 41.42
N SER A 557 29.07 10.14 41.21
CA SER A 557 29.76 10.29 39.92
C SER A 557 30.55 9.02 39.54
N ILE A 558 31.29 8.41 40.48
CA ILE A 558 32.00 7.15 40.25
C ILE A 558 31.03 6.03 39.88
N GLU A 559 29.95 5.85 40.65
CA GLU A 559 28.98 4.79 40.39
C GLU A 559 28.29 4.99 39.03
N GLN A 560 27.98 6.24 38.68
CA GLN A 560 27.42 6.56 37.37
C GLN A 560 28.42 6.26 36.25
N SER A 561 29.70 6.62 36.41
CA SER A 561 30.77 6.28 35.46
C SER A 561 30.94 4.77 35.31
N ARG A 562 30.86 4.01 36.41
CA ARG A 562 30.92 2.54 36.40
C ARG A 562 29.75 1.95 35.61
N GLN A 563 28.52 2.40 35.87
CA GLN A 563 27.32 1.94 35.16
C GLN A 563 27.33 2.33 33.67
N ALA A 564 27.80 3.55 33.34
CA ALA A 564 27.96 3.98 31.96
C ALA A 564 29.04 3.16 31.23
N GLY A 565 30.17 2.88 31.91
CA GLY A 565 31.26 2.05 31.40
C GLY A 565 30.83 0.61 31.14
N LEU A 566 30.10 -0.01 32.07
CA LEU A 566 29.53 -1.36 31.89
C LEU A 566 28.56 -1.43 30.69
N LYS A 567 27.72 -0.40 30.51
CA LYS A 567 26.84 -0.32 29.33
C LYS A 567 27.62 -0.11 28.03
N LEU A 568 28.67 0.70 28.03
CA LEU A 568 29.53 0.92 26.88
C LEU A 568 30.23 -0.38 26.46
N ILE A 569 30.74 -1.15 27.43
CA ILE A 569 31.35 -2.47 27.22
C ILE A 569 30.30 -3.45 26.70
N GLY A 570 29.12 -3.51 27.32
CA GLY A 570 28.02 -4.37 26.87
C GLY A 570 27.57 -4.06 25.44
N SER A 571 27.47 -2.78 25.07
CA SER A 571 27.18 -2.38 23.69
C SER A 571 28.32 -2.71 22.73
N ALA A 572 29.58 -2.53 23.12
CA ALA A 572 30.74 -2.81 22.26
C ALA A 572 31.02 -4.31 22.07
N LEU A 573 30.51 -5.18 22.96
CA LEU A 573 30.59 -6.64 22.84
C LEU A 573 29.44 -7.23 22.01
N LEU A 574 28.29 -6.55 21.95
CA LEU A 574 27.11 -6.99 21.21
C LEU A 574 26.90 -6.26 19.87
N SER A 575 27.66 -5.18 19.61
CA SER A 575 27.71 -4.49 18.33
C SER A 575 29.15 -4.10 17.98
N SER A 576 29.49 -4.10 16.68
CA SER A 576 30.82 -3.76 16.14
C SER A 576 31.20 -2.27 16.26
N ASP A 577 30.63 -1.54 17.22
CA ASP A 577 30.55 -0.08 17.19
C ASP A 577 31.63 0.58 18.06
N VAL A 578 32.87 0.60 17.56
CA VAL A 578 34.03 1.31 18.16
C VAL A 578 33.83 2.84 18.17
N THR A 579 32.75 3.32 17.55
CA THR A 579 32.37 4.72 17.31
C THR A 579 31.94 5.47 18.59
N ALA A 580 31.43 4.76 19.61
CA ALA A 580 30.99 5.32 20.89
C ALA A 580 32.14 5.87 21.76
N LYS A 581 33.40 5.43 21.51
CA LYS A 581 34.59 5.90 22.24
C LYS A 581 35.11 7.26 21.74
N PHE A 582 34.80 7.66 20.51
CA PHE A 582 35.32 8.90 19.90
C PHE A 582 34.38 10.11 20.01
N SER A 583 33.05 9.93 20.00
CA SER A 583 32.09 11.02 20.30
C SER A 583 32.23 11.52 21.73
N ALA A 584 32.39 10.59 22.67
CA ALA A 584 32.71 10.80 24.07
C ALA A 584 33.80 11.86 24.32
N PHE A 585 34.91 11.80 23.59
CA PHE A 585 36.11 12.60 23.86
C PHE A 585 35.96 14.08 23.48
N ARG A 586 35.15 14.42 22.46
CA ARG A 586 34.94 15.82 22.03
C ARG A 586 33.74 16.47 22.73
N ASP A 587 32.70 15.69 23.00
CA ASP A 587 31.63 16.11 23.90
C ASP A 587 32.23 16.48 25.26
N GLU A 588 33.24 15.75 25.74
CA GLU A 588 33.96 16.09 26.98
C GLU A 588 34.58 17.49 26.95
N GLN A 589 35.23 17.93 25.88
CA GLN A 589 35.84 19.27 25.83
C GLN A 589 34.78 20.39 25.82
N THR A 590 33.70 20.22 25.05
CA THR A 590 32.60 21.20 25.05
C THR A 590 31.90 21.22 26.41
N LEU A 591 31.64 20.05 27.01
CA LEU A 591 31.05 19.93 28.34
C LEU A 591 31.94 20.50 29.43
N GLN A 592 33.25 20.29 29.37
CA GLN A 592 34.19 20.86 30.33
C GLN A 592 34.14 22.38 30.31
N SER A 593 34.21 22.99 29.12
CA SER A 593 34.05 24.43 28.93
C SER A 593 32.67 24.91 29.44
N ASP A 594 31.61 24.20 29.09
CA ASP A 594 30.24 24.57 29.45
C ASP A 594 29.96 24.45 30.94
N MET A 595 30.51 23.45 31.63
CA MET A 595 30.39 23.34 33.09
C MET A 595 31.19 24.44 33.78
N HIS A 596 32.39 24.80 33.31
CA HIS A 596 33.10 25.98 33.83
C HIS A 596 32.28 27.26 33.65
N LYS A 597 31.70 27.48 32.47
CA LYS A 597 30.80 28.61 32.21
C LYS A 597 29.56 28.56 33.10
N LEU A 598 28.97 27.38 33.30
CA LEU A 598 27.80 27.20 34.15
C LEU A 598 28.09 27.65 35.58
N ILE A 599 29.17 27.15 36.19
CA ILE A 599 29.55 27.55 37.55
C ILE A 599 29.83 29.05 37.62
N LYS A 600 30.63 29.58 36.69
CA LYS A 600 30.98 31.00 36.62
C LYS A 600 29.75 31.90 36.51
N ASN A 601 28.80 31.54 35.64
CA ASN A 601 27.59 32.33 35.38
C ASN A 601 26.59 32.29 36.54
N ASN A 602 26.64 31.27 37.39
CA ASN A 602 25.69 31.11 38.48
C ASN A 602 26.21 31.57 39.84
N GLN A 603 27.52 31.75 40.02
CA GLN A 603 28.18 32.03 41.31
C GLN A 603 28.07 30.86 42.30
N CYS A 604 29.11 30.66 43.12
CA CYS A 604 29.23 29.48 43.98
C CYS A 604 28.22 29.41 45.14
N SER A 605 27.82 30.56 45.68
CA SER A 605 26.87 30.68 46.80
C SER A 605 25.40 30.74 46.37
N ASN A 606 25.11 30.77 45.06
CA ASN A 606 23.75 30.86 44.56
C ASN A 606 22.99 29.56 44.84
N ALA A 607 21.85 29.67 45.53
CA ALA A 607 20.95 28.57 45.81
C ALA A 607 20.39 27.93 44.52
N GLY A 608 20.36 28.67 43.39
CA GLY A 608 19.99 28.11 42.09
C GLY A 608 21.00 27.08 41.56
N LEU A 609 22.30 27.32 41.77
CA LEU A 609 23.35 26.36 41.44
C LEU A 609 23.29 25.13 42.36
N GLN A 610 22.99 25.35 43.66
CA GLN A 610 22.78 24.26 44.62
C GLN A 610 21.56 23.40 44.25
N ARG A 611 20.44 24.03 43.85
CA ARG A 611 19.26 23.32 43.34
C ARG A 611 19.60 22.46 42.12
N PHE A 612 20.39 23.00 41.18
CA PHE A 612 20.87 22.23 40.04
C PHE A 612 21.75 21.04 40.49
N GLU A 613 22.67 21.23 41.44
CA GLU A 613 23.52 20.18 42.00
C GLU A 613 22.70 19.05 42.65
N ASP A 614 21.76 19.42 43.51
CA ASP A 614 20.84 18.47 44.17
C ASP A 614 20.08 17.64 43.15
N ASN A 615 19.55 18.30 42.11
CA ASN A 615 18.81 17.61 41.06
C ASN A 615 19.72 16.79 40.15
N LEU A 616 20.96 17.20 39.91
CA LEU A 616 21.95 16.40 39.20
C LEU A 616 22.28 15.11 39.97
N TYR A 617 22.48 15.23 41.29
CA TYR A 617 22.67 14.07 42.18
C TYR A 617 21.45 13.15 42.17
N ARG A 618 20.24 13.69 42.35
CA ARG A 618 18.99 12.92 42.33
C ARG A 618 18.76 12.24 41.00
N PHE A 619 19.05 12.94 39.91
CA PHE A 619 18.98 12.39 38.56
C PHE A 619 19.94 11.20 38.39
N ALA A 620 21.21 11.36 38.77
CA ALA A 620 22.21 10.29 38.68
C ALA A 620 21.89 9.08 39.58
N THR A 621 21.32 9.34 40.75
CA THR A 621 20.92 8.30 41.73
C THR A 621 19.47 7.81 41.55
N LYS A 622 18.78 8.24 40.50
CA LYS A 622 17.39 7.87 40.15
C LYS A 622 16.36 8.16 41.26
N GLN A 623 16.60 9.20 42.03
CA GLN A 623 15.67 9.72 43.03
C GLN A 623 14.68 10.71 42.40
N SER A 624 13.55 10.95 43.08
CA SER A 624 12.59 11.96 42.66
C SER A 624 13.22 13.36 42.63
N PRO A 625 12.89 14.18 41.61
CA PRO A 625 13.41 15.54 41.48
C PRO A 625 12.91 16.46 42.59
N LEU A 626 13.61 17.58 42.78
CA LEU A 626 13.15 18.73 43.55
C LEU A 626 12.60 19.78 42.58
N PRO A 627 11.27 19.86 42.39
CA PRO A 627 10.68 20.86 41.52
C PRO A 627 10.78 22.27 42.13
N LEU A 628 10.69 23.29 41.28
CA LEU A 628 10.45 24.65 41.76
C LEU A 628 9.07 24.74 42.42
N LYS A 629 8.93 25.61 43.43
CA LYS A 629 7.62 25.89 44.06
C LYS A 629 6.60 26.43 43.04
N SER A 630 7.07 27.13 42.02
CA SER A 630 6.27 27.65 40.92
C SER A 630 5.60 26.56 40.08
N GLY A 631 6.09 25.30 40.14
CA GLY A 631 5.63 24.20 39.28
C GLY A 631 6.11 24.29 37.83
N THR A 632 6.95 25.27 37.47
CA THR A 632 7.37 25.52 36.09
C THR A 632 8.13 24.32 35.49
N GLN A 633 7.72 23.89 34.31
CA GLN A 633 8.31 22.79 33.54
C GLN A 633 9.01 23.28 32.27
N LEU A 634 9.73 22.38 31.59
CA LEU A 634 10.42 22.72 30.35
C LEU A 634 9.46 23.13 29.23
N ALA A 635 8.26 22.54 29.20
CA ALA A 635 7.22 22.86 28.22
C ALA A 635 6.75 24.32 28.32
N ASP A 636 6.69 24.88 29.53
CA ASP A 636 6.31 26.27 29.76
C ASP A 636 7.36 27.22 29.16
N LEU A 637 8.64 26.89 29.30
CA LEU A 637 9.74 27.68 28.76
C LEU A 637 9.91 27.52 27.25
N ALA A 638 9.56 26.35 26.70
CA ALA A 638 9.69 26.03 25.28
C ALA A 638 9.00 27.06 24.38
N VAL A 639 7.86 27.59 24.85
CA VAL A 639 7.06 28.64 24.22
C VAL A 639 7.84 29.95 23.93
N PHE A 640 9.03 30.12 24.52
CA PHE A 640 9.85 31.33 24.41
C PHE A 640 11.21 31.12 23.73
N TYR A 641 11.83 29.95 23.91
CA TYR A 641 13.12 29.66 23.30
C TYR A 641 13.02 28.81 22.03
N GLN A 642 11.90 28.13 21.79
CA GLN A 642 11.67 27.43 20.52
C GLN A 642 11.38 28.47 19.43
N ALA A 643 12.21 28.47 18.40
CA ALA A 643 12.01 29.25 17.19
C ALA A 643 10.79 28.73 16.41
N ASP A 644 10.40 29.46 15.38
CA ASP A 644 9.45 28.92 14.41
C ASP A 644 10.13 27.75 13.67
N LEU A 645 9.60 26.54 13.91
CA LEU A 645 10.08 25.28 13.36
C LEU A 645 9.25 24.82 12.15
N ASN A 646 8.43 25.70 11.57
CA ASN A 646 7.77 25.44 10.29
C ASN A 646 8.83 25.06 9.25
N TYR A 647 8.63 23.92 8.57
CA TYR A 647 9.63 23.37 7.66
C TYR A 647 10.03 24.35 6.54
N GLN A 648 9.13 25.25 6.14
CA GLN A 648 9.38 26.26 5.11
C GLN A 648 10.42 27.29 5.55
N ASN A 649 10.52 27.54 6.85
CA ASN A 649 11.43 28.51 7.46
C ASN A 649 12.78 27.89 7.84
N ILE A 650 12.94 26.57 7.69
CA ILE A 650 14.19 25.88 8.02
C ILE A 650 15.09 25.74 6.78
N ASN A 651 16.36 26.11 6.93
CA ASN A 651 17.44 25.75 6.02
C ASN A 651 17.78 24.26 6.23
N THR A 652 16.99 23.38 5.60
CA THR A 652 17.10 21.92 5.72
C THR A 652 18.45 21.39 5.28
N GLN A 653 19.07 22.04 4.30
CA GLN A 653 20.41 21.74 3.81
C GLN A 653 21.47 21.96 4.90
N HIS A 654 21.45 23.12 5.55
CA HIS A 654 22.37 23.44 6.64
C HIS A 654 22.16 22.52 7.86
N LEU A 655 20.90 22.26 8.24
CA LEU A 655 20.56 21.35 9.33
C LEU A 655 21.03 19.92 9.05
N ALA A 656 20.69 19.37 7.88
CA ALA A 656 21.07 18.01 7.50
C ALA A 656 22.60 17.86 7.42
N ASN A 657 23.29 18.86 6.85
CA ASN A 657 24.76 18.87 6.83
C ASN A 657 25.33 18.85 8.25
N ALA A 658 24.82 19.67 9.17
CA ALA A 658 25.30 19.71 10.56
C ALA A 658 25.07 18.36 11.28
N LEU A 659 23.88 17.76 11.12
CA LEU A 659 23.55 16.46 11.72
C LEU A 659 24.44 15.32 11.18
N VAL A 660 24.62 15.26 9.86
CA VAL A 660 25.46 14.23 9.22
C VAL A 660 26.92 14.44 9.56
N LYS A 661 27.42 15.67 9.47
CA LYS A 661 28.80 16.00 9.85
C LYS A 661 29.10 15.61 11.29
N GLU A 662 28.16 15.86 12.20
CA GLU A 662 28.33 15.49 13.60
C GLU A 662 28.32 13.97 13.79
N ASN A 663 27.39 13.26 13.15
CA ASN A 663 27.38 11.80 13.20
C ASN A 663 28.64 11.18 12.56
N ALA A 664 29.09 11.74 11.43
CA ALA A 664 30.20 11.22 10.65
C ALA A 664 31.55 11.28 11.35
N ARG A 665 31.70 12.12 12.37
CA ARG A 665 32.89 12.15 13.23
C ARG A 665 33.11 10.84 13.98
N THR A 666 32.08 10.02 14.10
CA THR A 666 32.16 8.72 14.77
C THR A 666 32.50 7.59 13.80
N TRP A 667 32.55 7.82 12.48
CA TRP A 667 32.82 6.77 11.51
C TRP A 667 34.29 6.33 11.54
N LEU A 668 34.54 5.01 11.54
CA LEU A 668 35.89 4.44 11.64
C LEU A 668 36.62 4.42 10.29
N MET A 669 35.94 3.96 9.25
CA MET A 669 36.55 3.68 7.93
C MET A 669 36.15 4.72 6.88
N ASN A 670 35.06 5.45 7.13
CA ASN A 670 34.47 6.40 6.20
C ASN A 670 34.73 7.83 6.67
N ARG A 671 35.04 8.74 5.75
CA ARG A 671 35.24 10.16 6.02
C ARG A 671 34.25 10.98 5.22
N TYR A 672 33.32 11.62 5.90
CA TYR A 672 32.37 12.53 5.27
C TYR A 672 33.08 13.71 4.57
N SER A 673 32.69 14.00 3.34
CA SER A 673 33.15 15.18 2.59
C SER A 673 32.28 16.37 2.95
N ASP A 674 32.81 17.30 3.75
CA ASP A 674 32.06 18.47 4.21
C ASP A 674 31.50 19.29 3.04
N GLY A 675 30.26 19.77 3.17
CA GLY A 675 29.55 20.51 2.11
C GLY A 675 29.03 19.65 0.95
N SER A 676 29.31 18.34 0.91
CA SER A 676 28.84 17.47 -0.17
C SER A 676 27.39 17.02 -0.07
N LEU A 677 26.73 17.27 1.06
CA LEU A 677 25.34 16.90 1.27
C LEU A 677 24.43 17.64 0.29
N GLN A 678 23.38 16.99 -0.18
CA GLN A 678 22.31 17.59 -0.98
C GLN A 678 20.98 17.04 -0.51
N VAL A 679 20.06 17.91 -0.10
CA VAL A 679 18.69 17.52 0.26
C VAL A 679 17.94 17.10 -1.01
N ILE A 680 17.46 15.85 -1.02
CA ILE A 680 16.72 15.23 -2.13
C ILE A 680 15.22 15.47 -1.93
N ASN A 681 14.73 15.26 -0.71
CA ASN A 681 13.31 15.42 -0.39
C ASN A 681 13.15 15.89 1.05
N THR A 682 12.09 16.63 1.32
CA THR A 682 11.66 17.03 2.67
C THR A 682 10.16 16.82 2.76
N THR A 683 9.70 16.20 3.84
CA THR A 683 8.28 16.04 4.14
C THR A 683 7.94 16.73 5.46
N SER A 684 6.72 17.24 5.57
CA SER A 684 6.21 17.89 6.77
C SER A 684 5.07 17.11 7.41
N ASN A 685 4.81 17.41 8.68
CA ASN A 685 3.62 16.94 9.37
C ASN A 685 2.41 17.79 8.92
N PRO A 686 1.29 17.17 8.53
CA PRO A 686 0.12 17.91 8.04
C PRO A 686 -0.55 18.76 9.14
N GLU A 687 -0.44 18.35 10.40
CA GLU A 687 -1.13 18.99 11.53
C GLU A 687 -0.49 20.31 11.99
N ASP A 688 0.82 20.45 11.84
CA ASP A 688 1.55 21.60 12.37
C ASP A 688 2.66 22.14 11.45
N ASN A 689 2.77 21.57 10.25
CA ASN A 689 3.75 21.94 9.23
C ASN A 689 5.22 21.87 9.70
N SER A 690 5.51 21.14 10.78
CA SER A 690 6.87 20.88 11.23
C SER A 690 7.56 19.86 10.33
N LEU A 691 8.89 19.81 10.36
CA LEU A 691 9.64 18.78 9.65
C LEU A 691 9.22 17.39 10.15
N LYS A 692 8.93 16.49 9.21
CA LYS A 692 8.68 15.07 9.47
C LYS A 692 9.90 14.23 9.07
N GLU A 693 10.42 14.47 7.88
CA GLU A 693 11.57 13.74 7.35
C GLU A 693 12.39 14.58 6.37
N ILE A 694 13.72 14.41 6.41
CA ILE A 694 14.65 14.89 5.38
C ILE A 694 15.36 13.68 4.77
N LEU A 695 15.28 13.54 3.44
CA LEU A 695 16.08 12.60 2.67
C LEU A 695 17.20 13.40 1.99
N ALA A 696 18.45 13.00 2.21
CA ALA A 696 19.61 13.68 1.62
C ALA A 696 20.63 12.68 1.06
N GLY A 697 21.31 13.08 -0.01
CA GLY A 697 22.51 12.43 -0.53
C GLY A 697 23.76 13.08 0.03
N TYR A 698 24.86 12.35 0.16
CA TYR A 698 26.15 12.90 0.63
C TYR A 698 27.33 12.14 0.01
N ARG A 699 28.55 12.72 0.06
CA ARG A 699 29.77 12.03 -0.37
C ARG A 699 30.65 11.66 0.82
N TYR A 700 31.32 10.52 0.73
CA TYR A 700 32.30 10.09 1.71
C TYR A 700 33.48 9.39 1.04
N GLY A 701 34.67 9.52 1.62
CA GLY A 701 35.85 8.74 1.26
C GLY A 701 36.05 7.55 2.19
N THR A 702 36.83 6.55 1.76
CA THR A 702 37.28 5.44 2.62
C THR A 702 38.77 5.58 2.95
N ALA A 703 39.22 4.91 4.01
CA ALA A 703 40.63 4.87 4.40
C ALA A 703 41.58 4.29 3.32
N PHE A 704 41.05 3.59 2.32
CA PHE A 704 41.82 2.94 1.25
C PHE A 704 41.79 3.70 -0.09
N GLY A 705 41.26 4.93 -0.10
CA GLY A 705 41.08 5.72 -1.32
C GLY A 705 39.80 5.35 -2.08
N GLY A 706 39.16 6.37 -2.66
CA GLY A 706 37.88 6.24 -3.38
C GLY A 706 36.81 7.17 -2.81
N GLY A 707 36.06 7.85 -3.69
CA GLY A 707 34.95 8.73 -3.32
C GLY A 707 33.61 8.08 -3.64
N TYR A 708 32.79 7.88 -2.62
CA TYR A 708 31.51 7.19 -2.70
C TYR A 708 30.33 8.14 -2.43
N ASN A 709 29.16 7.77 -2.91
CA ASN A 709 27.90 8.45 -2.63
C ASN A 709 27.12 7.65 -1.58
N GLY A 710 26.60 8.33 -0.57
CA GLY A 710 25.72 7.80 0.45
C GLY A 710 24.36 8.49 0.42
N LYS A 711 23.38 7.88 1.09
CA LYS A 711 22.08 8.50 1.39
C LYS A 711 21.80 8.40 2.88
N VAL A 712 21.14 9.42 3.41
CA VAL A 712 20.67 9.47 4.79
C VAL A 712 19.21 9.88 4.82
N ARG A 713 18.45 9.22 5.68
CA ARG A 713 17.07 9.60 6.02
C ARG A 713 17.06 10.09 7.47
N ILE A 714 16.67 11.33 7.68
CA ILE A 714 16.63 11.99 8.98
C ILE A 714 15.17 12.13 9.38
N THR A 715 14.76 11.51 10.47
CA THR A 715 13.37 11.57 10.95
C THR A 715 13.25 12.50 12.14
N PHE A 716 12.09 13.14 12.23
CA PHE A 716 11.74 14.06 13.31
C PHE A 716 10.62 13.45 14.17
N ALA A 717 10.68 13.68 15.47
CA ALA A 717 9.65 13.32 16.44
C ALA A 717 9.54 14.47 17.43
N ASP A 718 8.31 14.80 17.86
CA ASP A 718 8.05 15.95 18.75
C ASP A 718 8.70 17.24 18.23
N ARG A 719 8.66 17.42 16.90
CA ARG A 719 9.24 18.55 16.14
C ARG A 719 10.76 18.66 16.16
N ILE A 720 11.51 17.68 16.71
CA ILE A 720 12.98 17.72 16.76
C ILE A 720 13.63 16.54 16.02
N PRO A 721 14.86 16.68 15.49
CA PRO A 721 15.60 15.57 14.90
C PRO A 721 15.74 14.41 15.90
N LYS A 722 15.37 13.19 15.47
CA LYS A 722 15.39 12.00 16.33
C LYS A 722 16.41 10.97 15.89
N CYS A 723 16.31 10.52 14.64
CA CYS A 723 17.12 9.43 14.10
C CYS A 723 17.70 9.78 12.73
N LEU A 724 18.92 9.34 12.49
CA LEU A 724 19.59 9.31 11.21
C LEU A 724 19.72 7.85 10.77
N TYR A 725 19.19 7.51 9.62
CA TYR A 725 19.29 6.19 8.99
C TYR A 725 20.16 6.30 7.75
N PHE A 726 21.36 5.74 7.82
CA PHE A 726 22.29 5.71 6.70
C PHE A 726 22.01 4.50 5.80
N ALA A 727 22.23 4.64 4.50
CA ALA A 727 21.86 3.62 3.52
C ALA A 727 22.59 2.27 3.70
N ASP A 728 23.78 2.30 4.30
CA ASP A 728 24.61 1.15 4.68
C ASP A 728 24.07 0.39 5.91
N ASN A 729 23.23 1.04 6.73
CA ASN A 729 22.55 0.39 7.85
C ASN A 729 21.14 0.99 8.07
N ARG A 730 20.22 0.67 7.16
CA ARG A 730 18.86 1.24 7.15
C ARG A 730 18.02 0.89 8.37
N GLY A 731 18.36 -0.19 9.09
CA GLY A 731 17.63 -0.66 10.27
C GLY A 731 18.10 -0.03 11.59
N SER A 732 19.27 0.59 11.62
CA SER A 732 19.82 1.19 12.84
C SER A 732 19.50 2.69 12.93
N CYS A 733 18.70 3.09 13.92
CA CYS A 733 18.54 4.50 14.26
C CYS A 733 19.83 5.00 14.94
N ARG A 734 20.55 5.90 14.28
CA ARG A 734 21.59 6.69 14.94
C ARG A 734 20.98 7.95 15.53
N ALA A 735 21.11 8.14 16.84
CA ALA A 735 20.53 9.28 17.53
C ALA A 735 21.09 10.60 16.98
N ALA A 736 20.22 11.60 16.81
CA ALA A 736 20.65 12.96 16.48
C ALA A 736 21.48 13.57 17.62
N SER A 737 22.45 14.43 17.27
CA SER A 737 23.24 15.15 18.26
C SER A 737 22.34 16.10 19.06
N LYS A 738 22.41 16.02 20.40
CA LYS A 738 21.64 16.90 21.29
C LYS A 738 22.07 18.37 21.17
N ILE A 739 23.35 18.61 20.89
CA ILE A 739 23.89 19.96 20.68
C ILE A 739 23.26 20.58 19.42
N ILE A 740 23.26 19.84 18.31
CA ILE A 740 22.64 20.29 17.06
C ILE A 740 21.12 20.43 17.22
N THR A 741 20.49 19.53 17.97
CA THR A 741 19.05 19.60 18.28
C THR A 741 18.71 20.87 19.08
N ASN A 742 19.48 21.21 20.11
CA ASN A 742 19.32 22.45 20.87
C ASN A 742 19.52 23.71 20.01
N GLN A 743 20.47 23.68 19.08
CA GLN A 743 20.68 24.78 18.14
C GLN A 743 19.51 24.92 17.17
N TYR A 744 18.95 23.79 16.73
CA TYR A 744 17.77 23.74 15.88
C TYR A 744 16.53 24.29 16.57
N GLU A 745 16.25 23.87 17.80
CA GLU A 745 15.14 24.42 18.57
C GLU A 745 15.23 25.93 18.72
N ARG A 746 16.44 26.50 18.79
CA ARG A 746 16.65 27.96 18.91
C ARG A 746 16.69 28.70 17.58
N GLY A 747 16.38 28.02 16.47
CA GLY A 747 16.30 28.63 15.14
C GLY A 747 17.65 28.94 14.50
N ARG A 748 18.75 28.31 14.95
CA ARG A 748 20.08 28.49 14.33
C ARG A 748 20.10 28.03 12.85
N TYR A 749 19.14 27.21 12.46
CA TYR A 749 18.98 26.72 11.09
C TYR A 749 17.76 27.34 10.39
N ASN A 750 17.21 28.45 10.89
CA ASN A 750 16.20 29.19 10.15
C ASN A 750 16.84 29.89 8.93
N LYS A 751 16.05 30.13 7.89
CA LYS A 751 16.47 30.78 6.63
C LYS A 751 16.75 32.26 6.81
#